data_AF-A0A1I6XMU2-F1
#
_entry.id   AF-A0A1I6XMU2-F1
#
_cell.length_a   1.000
_cell.length_b   1.000
_cell.length_c   1.000
_cell.angle_alpha   90.00
_cell.angle_beta   90.00
_cell.angle_gamma   90.00
#
_symmetry.space_group_name_H-M   'P 1'
#
loop_
_entity.id
_entity.type
_entity.pdbx_description
1 polymer ?
#
loop_
_entity_poly.entity_id
_entity_poly.type
_entity_poly.pdbx_seq_one_letter_code
_entity_poly.pdbx_strand_id
1 'polypeptide(L)'
;MTEPHSPRRFWLGGQRAAEQDRFFREALEPLGWQVGDEHDWDAGWITGMPEARQFRRVSPTRTLNHFPGNAALTVKSRLHESLSTLRERIHESHGPEHGLARRLAFFPRAYVMPGDYHALQQAARDHPEQRWILKPTNASKGKGIRLLKDVGEAPLARDWLVQEYLANPHTIRGHKYVLRLYVLISSLAPLRVYLYRQGFAKLASEPWDPDDADNPYSQLTNPDINALNDRAEVPVEFIDFDRYRQWLKDQRHDDEALFARIEDLVALTVISAVDAMRARTAEAAADPRGCYELLGLDCLVDDTLKPWILECNLSPSLGICAAPESGGRVEEAVKGGLVRDLVTLIDIPGRAARKVSTEAASEEADQAPGAAAALVAEAEAERARAGGFRRLLPAVDPECYLPYFTLPSLADRRLAEGLAGRSLPAPRIARRHVSEIVDEERLALYDTRRGDLYRPNDTAALIWLLATEGLDLDAIVEALASATAGGEEERPDAHGTDHESLRRKVWLTLHDWCRGGLLRQAGERDAADAPAAEADTPAPETPSVERLFALRLAGQEWALSVASPPAIARLAAGFGTRLTPLADEVASRLPRLRVLRETVGYALADADRLLASRLTLAQLAPALTTHLLRRVASPDRPVIDAPLLVMPDETAVLCLLPEGAPRRRLLARLREAGGGRPTRGVRLDLADPARAEPLDLPLADAADEPASARTASRMPAGVTLRGVLLPGGEHVQEPLAPVAMLEALGALLPHCLAGEGQMLEGHGVTALGDWLSTLALSAIPTDSESETEATQTGSEAQGPSSASLAAWMATHIAPEAQVSRPAAAGQ
;
A
#
# COMPACT_ATOMS: atom_id res chain seq x y z
N MET A 1 51.68 13.98 -31.32
CA MET A 1 51.26 14.71 -30.11
C MET A 1 49.95 14.07 -29.68
N THR A 2 50.01 13.22 -28.65
CA THR A 2 48.84 12.59 -28.02
C THR A 2 48.06 13.67 -27.30
N GLU A 3 46.77 13.84 -27.63
CA GLU A 3 45.92 14.76 -26.89
C GLU A 3 45.95 14.43 -25.38
N PRO A 4 46.10 15.44 -24.50
CA PRO A 4 46.10 15.22 -23.07
C PRO A 4 44.72 14.68 -22.67
N HIS A 5 44.69 13.43 -22.23
CA HIS A 5 43.46 12.79 -21.76
C HIS A 5 42.92 13.61 -20.58
N SER A 6 41.67 14.07 -20.67
CA SER A 6 41.01 14.72 -19.54
C SER A 6 41.12 13.80 -18.30
N PRO A 7 41.55 14.33 -17.14
CA PRO A 7 41.68 13.52 -15.94
C PRO A 7 40.31 12.97 -15.52
N ARG A 8 40.25 11.69 -15.15
CA ARG A 8 39.02 11.04 -14.66
C ARG A 8 38.63 11.60 -13.31
N ARG A 9 37.33 11.82 -13.11
CA ARG A 9 36.82 12.54 -11.93
C ARG A 9 35.89 11.68 -11.09
N PHE A 10 36.10 11.67 -9.77
CA PHE A 10 35.11 11.13 -8.83
C PHE A 10 34.46 12.25 -8.02
N TRP A 11 33.16 12.12 -7.77
CA TRP A 11 32.39 13.06 -6.96
C TRP A 11 32.02 12.41 -5.63
N LEU A 12 32.37 13.09 -4.53
CA LEU A 12 31.93 12.76 -3.18
C LEU A 12 30.79 13.71 -2.80
N GLY A 13 29.65 13.17 -2.36
CA GLY A 13 28.47 13.98 -2.03
C GLY A 13 27.62 13.40 -0.91
N GLY A 14 26.67 14.21 -0.42
CA GLY A 14 25.73 13.81 0.64
C GLY A 14 26.12 14.28 2.04
N GLN A 15 25.37 13.83 3.05
CA GLN A 15 25.47 14.34 4.42
C GLN A 15 26.28 13.43 5.35
N ARG A 16 27.62 13.38 5.22
CA ARG A 16 28.51 12.69 6.19
C ARG A 16 29.88 13.35 6.34
N ALA A 17 30.58 12.95 7.41
CA ALA A 17 31.93 13.38 7.75
C ALA A 17 32.99 12.84 6.79
N ALA A 18 34.05 13.60 6.54
CA ALA A 18 35.10 13.29 5.57
C ALA A 18 35.80 11.93 5.77
N GLU A 19 35.83 11.43 7.01
CA GLU A 19 36.37 10.10 7.35
C GLU A 19 35.65 8.94 6.65
N GLN A 20 34.40 9.14 6.23
CA GLN A 20 33.57 8.14 5.55
C GLN A 20 33.97 7.96 4.08
N ASP A 21 34.57 9.00 3.48
CA ASP A 21 34.99 9.00 2.07
C ASP A 21 36.44 8.55 1.89
N ARG A 22 37.19 8.45 3.01
CA ARG A 22 38.64 8.17 3.03
C ARG A 22 39.00 6.96 2.18
N PHE A 23 38.33 5.83 2.40
CA PHE A 23 38.65 4.59 1.69
C PHE A 23 38.35 4.65 0.19
N PHE A 24 37.35 5.43 -0.23
CA PHE A 24 37.05 5.58 -1.64
C PHE A 24 38.11 6.42 -2.35
N ARG A 25 38.60 7.48 -1.69
CA ARG A 25 39.74 8.28 -2.16
C ARG A 25 41.01 7.45 -2.26
N GLU A 26 41.34 6.71 -1.19
CA GLU A 26 42.50 5.82 -1.13
C GLU A 26 42.47 4.73 -2.23
N ALA A 27 41.28 4.33 -2.69
CA ALA A 27 41.14 3.36 -3.78
C ALA A 27 41.32 3.96 -5.18
N LEU A 28 41.00 5.25 -5.39
CA LEU A 28 40.97 5.86 -6.72
C LEU A 28 42.11 6.85 -6.99
N GLU A 29 42.53 7.65 -6.01
CA GLU A 29 43.60 8.65 -6.18
C GLU A 29 44.94 8.03 -6.65
N PRO A 30 45.39 6.87 -6.13
CA PRO A 30 46.60 6.21 -6.64
C PRO A 30 46.49 5.76 -8.10
N LEU A 31 45.27 5.64 -8.63
CA LEU A 31 45.00 5.30 -10.03
C LEU A 31 44.91 6.54 -10.94
N GLY A 32 45.28 7.72 -10.43
CA GLY A 32 45.31 8.98 -11.18
C GLY A 32 43.95 9.67 -11.29
N TRP A 33 42.95 9.25 -10.51
CA TRP A 33 41.66 9.93 -10.46
C TRP A 33 41.74 11.20 -9.62
N GLN A 34 40.95 12.20 -10.00
CA GLN A 34 40.88 13.49 -9.33
C GLN A 34 39.49 13.73 -8.74
N VAL A 35 39.42 14.58 -7.71
CA VAL A 35 38.14 15.01 -7.15
C VAL A 35 37.45 15.94 -8.17
N GLY A 36 36.22 15.59 -8.54
CA GLY A 36 35.29 16.42 -9.31
C GLY A 36 34.15 16.95 -8.45
N ASP A 37 33.02 17.24 -9.08
CA ASP A 37 31.83 17.76 -8.41
C ASP A 37 30.54 17.17 -8.99
N GLU A 38 29.39 17.61 -8.50
CA GLU A 38 28.08 17.12 -8.94
C GLU A 38 27.78 17.40 -10.42
N HIS A 39 28.53 18.27 -11.10
CA HIS A 39 28.38 18.65 -12.51
C HIS A 39 29.41 17.94 -13.40
N ASP A 40 30.54 17.49 -12.87
CA ASP A 40 31.60 16.85 -13.63
C ASP A 40 32.22 15.65 -12.90
N TRP A 41 31.68 14.46 -13.20
CA TRP A 41 32.08 13.19 -12.60
C TRP A 41 31.94 12.01 -13.58
N ASP A 42 32.83 11.01 -13.40
CA ASP A 42 32.77 9.69 -14.03
C ASP A 42 32.40 8.59 -13.00
N ALA A 43 32.68 8.82 -11.70
CA ALA A 43 32.23 7.98 -10.60
C ALA A 43 31.64 8.82 -9.46
N GLY A 44 30.36 8.64 -9.15
CA GLY A 44 29.70 9.24 -8.01
C GLY A 44 29.69 8.30 -6.80
N TRP A 45 30.18 8.80 -5.66
CA TRP A 45 30.08 8.15 -4.36
C TRP A 45 29.32 9.06 -3.40
N ILE A 46 28.04 8.76 -3.24
CA ILE A 46 27.10 9.59 -2.51
C ILE A 46 26.70 8.89 -1.22
N THR A 47 26.61 9.67 -0.16
CA THR A 47 26.00 9.22 1.09
C THR A 47 24.56 9.69 1.17
N GLY A 48 23.63 8.73 1.29
CA GLY A 48 22.21 9.01 1.22
C GLY A 48 21.74 9.06 -0.25
N MET A 49 20.45 9.32 -0.45
CA MET A 49 19.87 9.27 -1.79
C MET A 49 20.25 10.53 -2.61
N PRO A 50 20.91 10.40 -3.77
CA PRO A 50 21.19 11.54 -4.64
C PRO A 50 19.92 12.10 -5.30
N GLU A 51 20.03 13.33 -5.81
CA GLU A 51 18.93 13.96 -6.56
C GLU A 51 18.58 13.19 -7.83
N ALA A 52 17.28 13.17 -8.18
CA ALA A 52 16.75 12.46 -9.33
C ALA A 52 17.49 12.77 -10.65
N ARG A 53 17.96 14.02 -10.84
CA ARG A 53 18.68 14.44 -12.05
C ARG A 53 20.02 13.73 -12.25
N GLN A 54 20.69 13.29 -11.17
CA GLN A 54 21.99 12.64 -11.28
C GLN A 54 21.86 11.25 -11.90
N PHE A 55 20.76 10.54 -11.64
CA PHE A 55 20.49 9.22 -12.21
C PHE A 55 20.38 9.24 -13.74
N ARG A 56 19.86 10.31 -14.33
CA ARG A 56 19.78 10.47 -15.80
C ARG A 56 21.13 10.59 -16.49
N ARG A 57 22.20 10.81 -15.73
CA ARG A 57 23.58 10.97 -16.23
C ARG A 57 24.41 9.70 -16.12
N VAL A 58 23.88 8.69 -15.42
CA VAL A 58 24.48 7.38 -15.26
C VAL A 58 24.50 6.67 -16.61
N SER A 59 25.58 5.94 -16.88
CA SER A 59 25.76 5.17 -18.11
C SER A 59 26.70 3.99 -17.84
N PRO A 60 26.94 3.07 -18.80
CA PRO A 60 27.90 1.97 -18.59
C PRO A 60 29.32 2.45 -18.27
N THR A 61 29.67 3.69 -18.64
CA THR A 61 30.97 4.33 -18.39
C THR A 61 30.96 5.36 -17.27
N ARG A 62 29.78 5.76 -16.77
CA ARG A 62 29.60 6.68 -15.64
C ARG A 62 28.83 6.02 -14.50
N THR A 63 29.50 5.80 -13.39
CA THR A 63 28.98 4.95 -12.31
C THR A 63 28.49 5.73 -11.10
N LEU A 64 27.41 5.29 -10.45
CA LEU A 64 26.84 5.88 -9.25
C LEU A 64 26.47 4.80 -8.24
N ASN A 65 26.83 4.99 -6.98
CA ASN A 65 26.68 4.00 -5.90
C ASN A 65 25.26 3.82 -5.34
N HIS A 66 24.22 4.14 -6.11
CA HIS A 66 22.83 3.90 -5.73
C HIS A 66 21.95 3.43 -6.88
N PHE A 67 20.94 2.61 -6.57
CA PHE A 67 19.78 2.38 -7.43
C PHE A 67 18.56 3.19 -6.97
N PRO A 68 17.84 3.85 -7.90
CA PRO A 68 16.50 4.32 -7.61
C PRO A 68 15.60 3.17 -7.12
N GLY A 69 14.83 3.41 -6.06
CA GLY A 69 13.94 2.41 -5.47
C GLY A 69 14.56 1.50 -4.41
N ASN A 70 15.85 1.68 -4.05
CA ASN A 70 16.49 0.94 -2.95
C ASN A 70 15.78 1.10 -1.59
N ALA A 71 14.87 2.07 -1.44
CA ALA A 71 14.01 2.27 -0.28
C ALA A 71 13.17 1.02 0.03
N ALA A 72 12.87 0.19 -0.98
CA ALA A 72 12.24 -1.13 -0.80
C ALA A 72 13.03 -2.05 0.13
N LEU A 73 14.35 -1.85 0.24
CA LEU A 73 15.22 -2.55 1.19
C LEU A 73 15.57 -1.70 2.42
N THR A 74 15.83 -0.41 2.22
CA THR A 74 16.51 0.42 3.23
C THR A 74 15.59 1.18 4.18
N VAL A 75 14.29 1.28 3.85
CA VAL A 75 13.27 1.84 4.74
C VAL A 75 12.56 0.70 5.46
N LYS A 76 12.49 0.74 6.80
CA LYS A 76 12.03 -0.40 7.61
C LYS A 76 10.62 -0.89 7.25
N SER A 77 9.68 0.03 7.05
CA SER A 77 8.31 -0.31 6.65
C SER A 77 8.24 -0.91 5.24
N ARG A 78 9.06 -0.41 4.31
CA ARG A 78 9.12 -0.91 2.93
C ARG A 78 9.86 -2.25 2.81
N LEU A 79 10.87 -2.48 3.64
CA LEU A 79 11.53 -3.79 3.78
C LEU A 79 10.52 -4.82 4.27
N HIS A 80 9.74 -4.47 5.30
CA HIS A 80 8.68 -5.34 5.80
C HIS A 80 7.62 -5.61 4.72
N GLU A 81 7.16 -4.57 4.00
CA GLU A 81 6.21 -4.72 2.89
C GLU A 81 6.74 -5.64 1.77
N SER A 82 8.00 -5.47 1.37
CA SER A 82 8.64 -6.29 0.31
C SER A 82 8.73 -7.75 0.72
N LEU A 83 9.22 -8.03 1.94
CA LEU A 83 9.33 -9.39 2.48
C LEU A 83 7.97 -10.04 2.72
N SER A 84 6.99 -9.30 3.25
CA SER A 84 5.63 -9.80 3.46
C SER A 84 4.94 -10.11 2.14
N THR A 85 5.07 -9.25 1.12
CA THR A 85 4.53 -9.49 -0.23
C THR A 85 5.10 -10.75 -0.85
N LEU A 86 6.42 -10.96 -0.71
CA LEU A 86 7.08 -12.18 -1.15
C LEU A 86 6.52 -13.42 -0.44
N ARG A 87 6.39 -13.37 0.89
CA ARG A 87 5.87 -14.46 1.71
C ARG A 87 4.41 -14.80 1.36
N GLU A 88 3.56 -13.80 1.21
CA GLU A 88 2.16 -13.98 0.80
C GLU A 88 2.05 -14.67 -0.55
N ARG A 89 2.84 -14.23 -1.55
CA ARG A 89 2.84 -14.86 -2.88
C ARG A 89 3.26 -16.34 -2.81
N ILE A 90 4.26 -16.68 -2.00
CA ILE A 90 4.69 -18.07 -1.82
C ILE A 90 3.62 -18.88 -1.07
N HIS A 91 2.97 -18.29 -0.07
CA HIS A 91 1.85 -18.93 0.64
C HIS A 91 0.66 -19.20 -0.28
N GLU A 92 0.32 -18.26 -1.17
CA GLU A 92 -0.74 -18.42 -2.16
C GLU A 92 -0.42 -19.57 -3.13
N SER A 93 0.81 -19.64 -3.66
CA SER A 93 1.18 -20.66 -4.65
C SER A 93 1.47 -22.05 -4.08
N HIS A 94 2.04 -22.14 -2.87
CA HIS A 94 2.52 -23.42 -2.32
C HIS A 94 1.88 -23.80 -0.97
N GLY A 95 1.24 -22.85 -0.29
CA GLY A 95 0.76 -23.02 1.08
C GLY A 95 1.79 -22.64 2.16
N PRO A 96 1.34 -22.32 3.38
CA PRO A 96 2.19 -21.81 4.45
C PRO A 96 3.17 -22.86 5.03
N GLU A 97 2.83 -24.15 4.98
CA GLU A 97 3.67 -25.23 5.52
C GLU A 97 4.78 -25.69 4.56
N HIS A 98 4.74 -25.23 3.30
CA HIS A 98 5.68 -25.66 2.27
C HIS A 98 7.13 -25.26 2.62
N GLY A 99 8.11 -26.04 2.18
CA GLY A 99 9.53 -25.74 2.44
C GLY A 99 9.96 -24.36 1.96
N LEU A 100 9.40 -23.90 0.83
CA LEU A 100 9.66 -22.55 0.31
C LEU A 100 9.16 -21.44 1.22
N ALA A 101 7.98 -21.63 1.84
CA ALA A 101 7.40 -20.68 2.78
C ALA A 101 8.21 -20.62 4.08
N ARG A 102 8.62 -21.78 4.61
CA ARG A 102 9.46 -21.88 5.81
C ARG A 102 10.81 -21.18 5.66
N ARG A 103 11.41 -21.17 4.47
CA ARG A 103 12.64 -20.40 4.17
C ARG A 103 12.47 -18.89 4.29
N LEU A 104 11.24 -18.35 4.29
CA LEU A 104 10.97 -16.92 4.49
C LEU A 104 10.70 -16.56 5.96
N ALA A 105 10.81 -17.51 6.89
CA ALA A 105 10.55 -17.27 8.31
C ALA A 105 11.72 -16.60 9.04
N PHE A 106 12.42 -15.63 8.43
CA PHE A 106 13.62 -14.99 8.98
C PHE A 106 13.44 -13.50 9.31
N PHE A 107 12.23 -12.96 9.25
CA PHE A 107 11.93 -11.59 9.63
C PHE A 107 10.74 -11.58 10.62
N PRO A 108 10.86 -10.85 11.75
CA PRO A 108 9.78 -10.75 12.71
C PRO A 108 8.57 -9.99 12.13
N ARG A 109 7.38 -10.26 12.65
CA ARG A 109 6.18 -9.53 12.22
C ARG A 109 6.29 -8.07 12.64
N ALA A 110 5.78 -7.18 11.80
CA ALA A 110 5.74 -5.76 12.07
C ALA A 110 4.41 -5.14 11.65
N TYR A 111 4.12 -3.98 12.21
CA TYR A 111 2.85 -3.25 12.10
C TYR A 111 3.19 -1.78 11.84
N VAL A 112 2.77 -1.26 10.69
CA VAL A 112 3.02 0.12 10.25
C VAL A 112 1.94 1.04 10.81
N MET A 113 2.34 2.03 11.59
CA MET A 113 1.40 2.97 12.20
C MET A 113 0.96 4.07 11.22
N PRO A 114 -0.26 4.64 11.38
CA PRO A 114 -1.34 4.18 12.26
C PRO A 114 -2.18 3.05 11.63
N GLY A 115 -1.94 2.68 10.36
CA GLY A 115 -2.79 1.76 9.60
C GLY A 115 -3.01 0.41 10.27
N ASP A 116 -1.95 -0.15 10.86
CA ASP A 116 -1.96 -1.47 11.48
C ASP A 116 -2.24 -1.43 12.99
N TYR A 117 -2.58 -0.28 13.57
CA TYR A 117 -2.74 -0.12 15.03
C TYR A 117 -3.74 -1.12 15.64
N HIS A 118 -4.89 -1.33 15.01
CA HIS A 118 -5.88 -2.30 15.50
C HIS A 118 -5.40 -3.75 15.34
N ALA A 119 -4.66 -4.06 14.28
CA ALA A 119 -4.08 -5.39 14.08
C ALA A 119 -2.99 -5.68 15.12
N LEU A 120 -2.20 -4.67 15.51
CA LEU A 120 -1.23 -4.74 16.59
C LEU A 120 -1.91 -5.02 17.94
N GLN A 121 -2.97 -4.26 18.26
CA GLN A 121 -3.76 -4.43 19.48
C GLN A 121 -4.35 -5.84 19.57
N GLN A 122 -4.87 -6.36 18.46
CA GLN A 122 -5.38 -7.73 18.41
C GLN A 122 -4.27 -8.76 18.66
N ALA A 123 -3.13 -8.62 17.97
CA ALA A 123 -2.02 -9.56 18.13
C ALA A 123 -1.43 -9.56 19.54
N ALA A 124 -1.32 -8.39 20.18
CA ALA A 124 -0.86 -8.28 21.56
C ALA A 124 -1.85 -8.92 22.56
N ARG A 125 -3.15 -8.94 22.25
CA ARG A 125 -4.16 -9.66 23.05
C ARG A 125 -4.08 -11.16 22.84
N ASP A 126 -3.86 -11.59 21.61
CA ASP A 126 -3.76 -13.01 21.25
C ASP A 126 -2.45 -13.64 21.77
N HIS A 127 -1.40 -12.84 21.93
CA HIS A 127 -0.06 -13.24 22.39
C HIS A 127 0.43 -12.32 23.53
N PRO A 128 -0.11 -12.44 24.76
CA PRO A 128 0.19 -11.53 25.87
C PRO A 128 1.66 -11.59 26.36
N GLU A 129 2.37 -12.68 26.07
CA GLU A 129 3.80 -12.86 26.36
C GLU A 129 4.72 -12.16 25.36
N GLN A 130 4.20 -11.82 24.16
CA GLN A 130 5.00 -11.22 23.10
C GLN A 130 5.35 -9.78 23.46
N ARG A 131 6.65 -9.48 23.44
CA ARG A 131 7.18 -8.13 23.63
C ARG A 131 7.27 -7.38 22.31
N TRP A 132 7.18 -6.06 22.37
CA TRP A 132 7.09 -5.22 21.19
C TRP A 132 8.16 -4.14 21.22
N ILE A 133 8.80 -3.88 20.08
CA ILE A 133 9.78 -2.80 19.92
C ILE A 133 9.25 -1.75 18.96
N LEU A 134 9.21 -0.50 19.42
CA LEU A 134 8.84 0.66 18.63
C LEU A 134 10.08 1.18 17.89
N LYS A 135 9.93 1.44 16.59
CA LYS A 135 11.01 1.94 15.73
C LYS A 135 10.47 3.06 14.81
N PRO A 136 11.22 4.15 14.61
CA PRO A 136 10.91 5.10 13.55
C PRO A 136 11.22 4.48 12.18
N THR A 137 10.39 4.76 11.17
CA THR A 137 10.49 4.14 9.83
C THR A 137 11.72 4.61 9.05
N ASN A 138 12.09 5.90 9.19
CA ASN A 138 13.17 6.56 8.43
C ASN A 138 14.32 7.09 9.29
N ALA A 139 14.34 6.84 10.61
CA ALA A 139 15.47 7.27 11.43
C ALA A 139 16.58 6.21 11.51
N SER A 140 17.81 6.69 11.67
CA SER A 140 19.03 5.90 11.87
C SER A 140 19.63 6.17 13.27
N LYS A 141 20.69 5.43 13.63
CA LYS A 141 21.44 5.58 14.90
C LYS A 141 20.67 5.22 16.18
N GLY A 142 19.58 4.46 16.05
CA GLY A 142 18.81 3.96 17.20
C GLY A 142 18.00 5.00 17.98
N LYS A 143 17.96 6.27 17.55
CA LYS A 143 17.16 7.32 18.21
C LYS A 143 15.66 6.99 18.12
N GLY A 144 14.98 7.05 19.26
CA GLY A 144 13.54 6.78 19.35
C GLY A 144 13.16 5.28 19.38
N ILE A 145 14.13 4.37 19.33
CA ILE A 145 13.88 2.94 19.49
C ILE A 145 13.72 2.62 20.97
N ARG A 146 12.63 1.94 21.33
CA ARG A 146 12.39 1.46 22.71
C ARG A 146 11.46 0.25 22.72
N LEU A 147 11.55 -0.57 23.76
CA LEU A 147 10.53 -1.57 24.02
C LEU A 147 9.25 -0.87 24.51
N LEU A 148 8.10 -1.41 24.10
CA LEU A 148 6.79 -0.96 24.57
C LEU A 148 6.38 -1.79 25.78
N LYS A 149 5.96 -1.13 26.86
CA LYS A 149 5.31 -1.77 28.01
C LYS A 149 3.85 -2.12 27.70
N ASP A 150 3.21 -1.23 26.95
CA ASP A 150 1.87 -1.41 26.40
C ASP A 150 1.88 -0.99 24.92
N VAL A 151 1.32 -1.83 24.04
CA VAL A 151 1.15 -1.50 22.62
C VAL A 151 0.20 -0.32 22.39
N GLY A 152 -0.63 0.03 23.38
CA GLY A 152 -1.47 1.24 23.38
C GLY A 152 -0.66 2.54 23.38
N GLU A 153 0.60 2.51 23.78
CA GLU A 153 1.51 3.67 23.76
C GLU A 153 2.13 3.92 22.36
N ALA A 154 1.85 3.06 21.38
CA ALA A 154 2.35 3.22 20.02
C ALA A 154 1.82 4.54 19.41
N PRO A 155 2.70 5.42 18.89
CA PRO A 155 2.28 6.66 18.25
C PRO A 155 1.38 6.41 17.04
N LEU A 156 0.27 7.14 16.93
CA LEU A 156 -0.63 7.09 15.78
C LEU A 156 -0.15 8.00 14.63
N ALA A 157 1.14 7.95 14.31
CA ALA A 157 1.78 8.73 13.25
C ALA A 157 2.46 7.82 12.22
N ARG A 158 2.56 8.30 10.96
CA ARG A 158 2.97 7.50 9.79
C ARG A 158 4.45 7.12 9.76
N ASP A 159 5.24 7.74 10.63
CA ASP A 159 6.68 7.58 10.75
C ASP A 159 7.09 6.48 11.74
N TRP A 160 6.13 5.68 12.24
CA TRP A 160 6.40 4.63 13.23
C TRP A 160 6.04 3.23 12.75
N LEU A 161 6.82 2.27 13.23
CA LEU A 161 6.66 0.83 13.04
C LEU A 161 6.77 0.16 14.41
N VAL A 162 5.85 -0.74 14.73
CA VAL A 162 5.95 -1.64 15.89
C VAL A 162 6.29 -3.04 15.38
N GLN A 163 7.28 -3.69 15.97
CA GLN A 163 7.75 -5.00 15.54
C GLN A 163 7.81 -5.96 16.74
N GLU A 164 7.61 -7.25 16.50
CA GLU A 164 7.87 -8.29 17.50
C GLU A 164 9.33 -8.18 17.98
N TYR A 165 9.52 -8.10 19.29
CA TYR A 165 10.84 -8.10 19.90
C TYR A 165 11.35 -9.54 20.03
N LEU A 166 12.53 -9.80 19.48
CA LEU A 166 13.22 -11.08 19.59
C LEU A 166 13.88 -11.17 20.98
N ALA A 167 13.20 -11.85 21.90
CA ALA A 167 13.53 -11.91 23.32
C ALA A 167 14.44 -13.11 23.71
N ASN A 168 14.97 -13.85 22.74
CA ASN A 168 15.84 -15.00 22.92
C ASN A 168 17.15 -14.86 22.11
N PRO A 169 17.93 -13.77 22.28
CA PRO A 169 19.16 -13.59 21.51
C PRO A 169 20.20 -14.63 21.92
N HIS A 170 20.96 -15.15 20.96
CA HIS A 170 22.24 -15.76 21.26
C HIS A 170 23.20 -14.68 21.80
N THR A 171 24.00 -15.01 22.82
CA THR A 171 24.85 -14.02 23.50
C THR A 171 26.32 -14.40 23.47
N ILE A 172 27.19 -13.39 23.40
CA ILE A 172 28.64 -13.55 23.56
C ILE A 172 29.01 -13.02 24.94
N ARG A 173 29.48 -13.89 25.84
CA ARG A 173 29.76 -13.52 27.25
C ARG A 173 28.56 -12.85 27.93
N GLY A 174 27.34 -13.32 27.65
CA GLY A 174 26.09 -12.73 28.15
C GLY A 174 25.64 -11.44 27.46
N HIS A 175 26.40 -10.88 26.52
CA HIS A 175 26.03 -9.65 25.81
C HIS A 175 25.28 -9.97 24.52
N LYS A 176 24.19 -9.24 24.26
CA LYS A 176 23.46 -9.30 22.98
C LYS A 176 24.37 -8.81 21.85
N TYR A 177 24.29 -9.43 20.67
CA TYR A 177 25.02 -8.98 19.49
C TYR A 177 24.18 -9.00 18.22
N VAL A 178 24.56 -8.18 17.25
CA VAL A 178 24.03 -8.24 15.87
C VAL A 178 25.18 -8.38 14.89
N LEU A 179 24.97 -9.14 13.81
CA LEU A 179 25.92 -9.28 12.72
C LEU A 179 25.67 -8.19 11.67
N ARG A 180 26.69 -7.35 11.42
CA ARG A 180 26.75 -6.42 10.31
C ARG A 180 27.34 -7.13 9.09
N LEU A 181 26.51 -7.32 8.08
CA LEU A 181 26.84 -7.92 6.80
C LEU A 181 26.97 -6.81 5.74
N TYR A 182 27.90 -6.96 4.80
CA TYR A 182 28.06 -6.04 3.67
C TYR A 182 27.62 -6.72 2.37
N VAL A 183 26.57 -6.18 1.77
CA VAL A 183 25.94 -6.75 0.56
C VAL A 183 26.12 -5.76 -0.58
N LEU A 184 26.62 -6.24 -1.72
CA LEU A 184 26.77 -5.45 -2.94
C LEU A 184 25.81 -5.97 -4.00
N ILE A 185 24.91 -5.11 -4.46
CA ILE A 185 24.12 -5.33 -5.67
C ILE A 185 24.90 -4.67 -6.82
N SER A 186 25.56 -5.45 -7.67
CA SER A 186 26.38 -4.92 -8.77
C SER A 186 25.57 -4.67 -10.04
N SER A 187 24.40 -5.29 -10.17
CA SER A 187 23.50 -5.13 -11.32
C SER A 187 22.08 -5.51 -10.95
N LEU A 188 21.10 -4.82 -11.53
CA LEU A 188 19.67 -5.19 -11.47
C LEU A 188 19.19 -5.91 -12.74
N ALA A 189 19.94 -5.88 -13.84
CA ALA A 189 19.51 -6.43 -15.13
C ALA A 189 20.73 -6.95 -15.92
N PRO A 190 21.06 -8.25 -15.84
CA PRO A 190 20.50 -9.25 -14.91
C PRO A 190 20.94 -8.99 -13.46
N LEU A 191 20.16 -9.50 -12.50
CA LEU A 191 20.42 -9.35 -11.07
C LEU A 191 21.72 -10.06 -10.68
N ARG A 192 22.67 -9.30 -10.11
CA ARG A 192 23.91 -9.82 -9.54
C ARG A 192 24.10 -9.29 -8.13
N VAL A 193 24.25 -10.20 -7.17
CA VAL A 193 24.32 -9.90 -5.74
C VAL A 193 25.51 -10.62 -5.13
N TYR A 194 26.27 -9.90 -4.31
CA TYR A 194 27.44 -10.41 -3.62
C TYR A 194 27.35 -10.13 -2.12
N LEU A 195 27.83 -11.07 -1.31
CA LEU A 195 28.05 -10.90 0.11
C LEU A 195 29.55 -10.83 0.37
N TYR A 196 30.00 -9.81 1.09
CA TYR A 196 31.40 -9.71 1.50
C TYR A 196 31.70 -10.73 2.61
N ARG A 197 32.81 -11.45 2.49
CA ARG A 197 33.18 -12.54 3.42
C ARG A 197 33.41 -12.07 4.86
N GLN A 198 33.73 -10.79 5.04
CA GLN A 198 33.97 -10.17 6.35
C GLN A 198 32.83 -9.23 6.74
N GLY A 199 32.70 -9.04 8.05
CA GLY A 199 31.71 -8.20 8.69
C GLY A 199 32.01 -8.10 10.18
N PHE A 200 31.02 -7.73 10.99
CA PHE A 200 31.23 -7.56 12.44
C PHE A 200 30.06 -8.10 13.25
N ALA A 201 30.35 -8.88 14.29
CA ALA A 201 29.46 -9.00 15.43
C ALA A 201 29.63 -7.74 16.31
N LYS A 202 28.55 -6.98 16.48
CA LYS A 202 28.50 -5.76 17.27
C LYS A 202 27.82 -6.05 18.59
N LEU A 203 28.56 -5.91 19.68
CA LEU A 203 28.05 -6.25 21.01
C LEU A 203 27.36 -5.02 21.64
N ALA A 204 26.34 -5.31 22.44
CA ALA A 204 25.83 -4.41 23.47
C ALA A 204 26.91 -4.18 24.54
N SER A 205 26.89 -3.03 25.21
CA SER A 205 27.90 -2.66 26.21
C SER A 205 27.61 -3.22 27.61
N GLU A 206 26.40 -3.73 27.83
CA GLU A 206 26.00 -4.43 29.06
C GLU A 206 25.43 -5.82 28.75
N PRO A 207 25.51 -6.78 29.71
CA PRO A 207 24.88 -8.08 29.57
C PRO A 207 23.39 -7.95 29.27
N TRP A 208 22.89 -8.83 28.41
CA TRP A 208 21.48 -8.89 28.08
C TRP A 208 20.66 -9.33 29.30
N ASP A 209 19.72 -8.48 29.69
CA ASP A 209 18.79 -8.75 30.78
C ASP A 209 17.35 -8.72 30.23
N PRO A 210 16.62 -9.84 30.22
CA PRO A 210 15.22 -9.82 29.82
C PRO A 210 14.34 -9.02 30.77
N ASP A 211 14.71 -8.79 32.03
CA ASP A 211 13.83 -8.12 32.99
C ASP A 211 14.00 -6.58 32.98
N ASP A 212 15.13 -6.08 32.48
CA ASP A 212 15.43 -4.65 32.35
C ASP A 212 15.20 -4.12 30.92
N ALA A 213 13.92 -4.01 30.54
CA ALA A 213 13.51 -3.55 29.21
C ALA A 213 13.81 -2.06 28.93
N ASP A 214 14.02 -1.25 29.97
CA ASP A 214 14.26 0.19 29.85
C ASP A 214 15.75 0.52 29.64
N ASN A 215 16.65 -0.44 29.85
CA ASN A 215 18.09 -0.25 29.67
C ASN A 215 18.52 -0.40 28.19
N PRO A 216 18.83 0.70 27.48
CA PRO A 216 19.21 0.62 26.08
C PRO A 216 20.57 -0.07 25.86
N TYR A 217 21.44 -0.10 26.87
CA TYR A 217 22.80 -0.66 26.77
C TYR A 217 22.83 -2.19 26.82
N SER A 218 21.75 -2.82 27.28
CA SER A 218 21.55 -4.28 27.23
C SER A 218 20.62 -4.71 26.07
N GLN A 219 19.65 -3.88 25.70
CA GLN A 219 18.65 -4.20 24.67
C GLN A 219 19.07 -3.84 23.24
N LEU A 220 19.95 -2.83 23.06
CA LEU A 220 20.34 -2.29 21.75
C LEU A 220 21.85 -2.46 21.51
N THR A 221 22.21 -2.77 20.26
CA THR A 221 23.60 -3.03 19.84
C THR A 221 24.16 -1.91 18.96
N ASN A 222 23.44 -0.78 18.85
CA ASN A 222 23.88 0.37 18.06
C ASN A 222 25.13 0.99 18.72
N PRO A 223 26.24 1.17 17.97
CA PRO A 223 27.47 1.73 18.53
C PRO A 223 27.27 3.18 18.99
N ASP A 224 26.45 3.98 18.28
CA ASP A 224 26.15 5.37 18.67
C ASP A 224 25.46 5.47 20.05
N ILE A 225 24.69 4.45 20.43
CA ILE A 225 24.04 4.39 21.75
C ILE A 225 25.04 3.88 22.79
N ASN A 226 25.69 2.76 22.51
CA ASN A 226 26.59 2.12 23.46
C ASN A 226 27.86 2.94 23.74
N ALA A 227 28.32 3.75 22.79
CA ALA A 227 29.40 4.72 23.02
C ALA A 227 29.07 5.78 24.09
N LEU A 228 27.78 5.97 24.42
CA LEU A 228 27.35 6.86 25.50
C LEU A 228 27.34 6.18 26.88
N ASN A 229 27.64 4.88 26.97
CA ASN A 229 27.75 4.18 28.24
C ASN A 229 29.12 4.45 28.88
N ASP A 230 29.18 5.47 29.74
CA ASP A 230 30.40 5.87 30.46
C ASP A 230 30.82 4.87 31.55
N ARG A 231 29.96 3.92 31.90
CA ARG A 231 30.23 2.87 32.90
C ARG A 231 30.90 1.65 32.32
N ALA A 232 30.78 1.44 31.01
CA ALA A 232 31.38 0.30 30.33
C ALA A 232 32.89 0.54 30.12
N GLU A 233 33.72 -0.44 30.49
CA GLU A 233 35.16 -0.39 30.20
C GLU A 233 35.42 -0.43 28.68
N VAL A 234 34.58 -1.17 27.95
CA VAL A 234 34.60 -1.25 26.49
C VAL A 234 33.20 -0.91 25.95
N PRO A 235 32.87 0.37 25.77
CA PRO A 235 31.54 0.78 25.32
C PRO A 235 31.21 0.31 23.90
N VAL A 236 32.21 0.14 23.03
CA VAL A 236 32.02 -0.35 21.65
C VAL A 236 33.03 -1.45 21.34
N GLU A 237 32.52 -2.65 21.09
CA GLU A 237 33.32 -3.84 20.78
C GLU A 237 32.82 -4.53 19.51
N PHE A 238 33.72 -4.68 18.53
CA PHE A 238 33.45 -5.35 17.27
C PHE A 238 34.35 -6.58 17.08
N ILE A 239 33.73 -7.71 16.79
CA ILE A 239 34.40 -8.98 16.49
C ILE A 239 34.21 -9.28 15.00
N ASP A 240 35.29 -9.42 14.24
CA ASP A 240 35.20 -9.79 12.82
C ASP A 240 34.71 -11.24 12.63
N PHE A 241 34.33 -11.58 11.40
CA PHE A 241 33.74 -12.88 11.13
C PHE A 241 34.70 -14.06 11.25
N ASP A 242 36.01 -13.89 11.05
CA ASP A 242 36.94 -15.00 11.25
C ASP A 242 36.99 -15.38 12.73
N ARG A 243 37.10 -14.38 13.62
CA ARG A 243 37.04 -14.60 15.08
C ARG A 243 35.67 -15.08 15.54
N TYR A 244 34.58 -14.53 15.01
CA TYR A 244 33.22 -14.96 15.36
C TYR A 244 32.95 -16.41 14.96
N ARG A 245 33.37 -16.82 13.75
CA ARG A 245 33.21 -18.21 13.28
C ARG A 245 34.06 -19.18 14.09
N GLN A 246 35.30 -18.80 14.43
CA GLN A 246 36.12 -19.61 15.34
C GLN A 246 35.45 -19.75 16.72
N TRP A 247 34.93 -18.66 17.27
CA TRP A 247 34.21 -18.70 18.54
C TRP A 247 32.98 -19.61 18.49
N LEU A 248 32.18 -19.59 17.42
CA LEU A 248 31.07 -20.52 17.24
C LEU A 248 31.53 -21.98 17.28
N LYS A 249 32.62 -22.32 16.59
CA LYS A 249 33.21 -23.67 16.60
C LYS A 249 33.66 -24.08 18.01
N ASP A 250 34.28 -23.15 18.74
CA ASP A 250 34.70 -23.38 20.12
C ASP A 250 33.49 -23.62 21.05
N GLN A 251 32.34 -22.99 20.76
CA GLN A 251 31.05 -23.25 21.42
C GLN A 251 30.32 -24.50 20.87
N ARG A 252 30.93 -25.27 19.96
CA ARG A 252 30.36 -26.46 19.30
C ARG A 252 29.13 -26.17 18.42
N HIS A 253 29.05 -24.97 17.88
CA HIS A 253 28.05 -24.59 16.90
C HIS A 253 28.58 -24.81 15.47
N ASP A 254 27.66 -25.16 14.56
CA ASP A 254 27.94 -25.27 13.13
C ASP A 254 27.87 -23.88 12.48
N ASP A 255 29.05 -23.29 12.29
CA ASP A 255 29.17 -21.97 11.68
C ASP A 255 28.84 -21.99 10.18
N GLU A 256 29.16 -23.07 9.46
CA GLU A 256 28.84 -23.21 8.05
C GLU A 256 27.33 -23.23 7.81
N ALA A 257 26.58 -23.98 8.62
CA ALA A 257 25.13 -24.01 8.55
C ALA A 257 24.49 -22.65 8.89
N LEU A 258 25.02 -21.92 9.88
CA LEU A 258 24.54 -20.58 10.20
C LEU A 258 24.79 -19.60 9.04
N PHE A 259 26.01 -19.58 8.49
CA PHE A 259 26.34 -18.68 7.40
C PHE A 259 25.60 -19.03 6.11
N ALA A 260 25.34 -20.30 5.83
CA ALA A 260 24.46 -20.72 4.73
C ALA A 260 23.03 -20.17 4.89
N ARG A 261 22.47 -20.19 6.11
CA ARG A 261 21.16 -19.57 6.39
C ARG A 261 21.18 -18.04 6.23
N ILE A 262 22.28 -17.39 6.62
CA ILE A 262 22.47 -15.94 6.43
C ILE A 262 22.53 -15.60 4.93
N GLU A 263 23.23 -16.40 4.14
CA GLU A 263 23.34 -16.22 2.70
C GLU A 263 21.98 -16.37 1.99
N ASP A 264 21.19 -17.37 2.40
CA ASP A 264 19.82 -17.57 1.92
C ASP A 264 18.91 -16.37 2.26
N LEU A 265 18.97 -15.91 3.51
CA LEU A 265 18.28 -14.72 3.98
C LEU A 265 18.64 -13.48 3.14
N VAL A 266 19.92 -13.25 2.86
CA VAL A 266 20.38 -12.10 2.06
C VAL A 266 19.84 -12.18 0.63
N ALA A 267 19.93 -13.35 0.00
CA ALA A 267 19.43 -13.55 -1.36
C ALA A 267 17.92 -13.30 -1.45
N LEU A 268 17.13 -13.91 -0.56
CA LEU A 268 15.67 -13.75 -0.51
C LEU A 268 15.27 -12.31 -0.18
N THR A 269 16.03 -11.62 0.67
CA THR A 269 15.82 -10.20 0.98
C THR A 269 15.96 -9.34 -0.28
N VAL A 270 17.03 -9.51 -1.05
CA VAL A 270 17.22 -8.73 -2.29
C VAL A 270 16.17 -9.08 -3.36
N ILE A 271 15.84 -10.36 -3.51
CA ILE A 271 14.79 -10.81 -4.44
C ILE A 271 13.45 -10.14 -4.11
N SER A 272 13.11 -9.98 -2.82
CA SER A 272 11.84 -9.36 -2.41
C SER A 272 11.63 -7.92 -2.92
N ALA A 273 12.72 -7.20 -3.18
CA ALA A 273 12.70 -5.79 -3.57
C ALA A 273 13.05 -5.54 -5.06
N VAL A 274 13.51 -6.56 -5.80
CA VAL A 274 14.08 -6.38 -7.13
C VAL A 274 13.11 -5.72 -8.12
N ASP A 275 11.82 -6.07 -8.07
CA ASP A 275 10.81 -5.54 -8.99
C ASP A 275 10.53 -4.05 -8.72
N ALA A 276 10.54 -3.64 -7.45
CA ALA A 276 10.37 -2.25 -7.05
C ALA A 276 11.58 -1.40 -7.44
N MET A 277 12.80 -1.93 -7.26
CA MET A 277 14.04 -1.28 -7.68
C MET A 277 14.10 -1.12 -9.21
N ARG A 278 13.74 -2.17 -9.97
CA ARG A 278 13.66 -2.12 -11.44
C ARG A 278 12.63 -1.10 -11.93
N ALA A 279 11.42 -1.10 -11.35
CA ALA A 279 10.37 -0.13 -11.67
C ALA A 279 10.87 1.31 -11.50
N ARG A 280 11.38 1.63 -10.31
CA ARG A 280 11.84 2.99 -9.98
C ARG A 280 13.06 3.41 -10.78
N THR A 281 13.96 2.48 -11.11
CA THR A 281 15.12 2.76 -11.97
C THR A 281 14.66 3.15 -13.38
N ALA A 282 13.68 2.43 -13.94
CA ALA A 282 13.07 2.77 -15.23
C ALA A 282 12.33 4.12 -15.18
N GLU A 283 11.52 4.38 -14.15
CA GLU A 283 10.83 5.67 -13.94
C GLU A 283 11.80 6.86 -13.81
N ALA A 284 12.97 6.63 -13.20
CA ALA A 284 14.01 7.64 -13.08
C ALA A 284 14.80 7.88 -14.39
N ALA A 285 14.56 7.07 -15.43
CA ALA A 285 15.33 7.03 -16.66
C ALA A 285 16.84 6.87 -16.40
N ALA A 286 17.20 6.03 -15.42
CA ALA A 286 18.59 5.72 -15.11
C ALA A 286 19.01 4.46 -15.85
N ASP A 287 20.21 4.45 -16.43
CA ASP A 287 20.79 3.21 -16.97
C ASP A 287 21.25 2.31 -15.80
N PRO A 288 20.62 1.15 -15.58
CA PRO A 288 20.96 0.28 -14.46
C PRO A 288 22.40 -0.23 -14.50
N ARG A 289 23.07 -0.23 -15.65
CA ARG A 289 24.45 -0.74 -15.82
C ARG A 289 25.52 0.19 -15.24
N GLY A 290 25.17 1.45 -14.96
CA GLY A 290 26.04 2.37 -14.26
C GLY A 290 25.70 2.50 -12.77
N CYS A 291 24.63 1.86 -12.29
CA CYS A 291 24.27 1.87 -10.88
C CYS A 291 24.82 0.63 -10.17
N TYR A 292 25.17 0.78 -8.90
CA TYR A 292 25.46 -0.31 -7.97
C TYR A 292 25.01 0.10 -6.56
N GLU A 293 24.91 -0.82 -5.62
CA GLU A 293 24.45 -0.49 -4.26
C GLU A 293 25.21 -1.28 -3.19
N LEU A 294 25.85 -0.57 -2.27
CA LEU A 294 26.46 -1.15 -1.08
C LEU A 294 25.52 -0.98 0.12
N LEU A 295 25.05 -2.10 0.68
CA LEU A 295 24.14 -2.16 1.80
C LEU A 295 24.84 -2.71 3.06
N GLY A 296 24.47 -2.18 4.23
CA GLY A 296 24.82 -2.78 5.52
C GLY A 296 23.62 -3.45 6.15
N LEU A 297 23.54 -4.77 6.09
CA LEU A 297 22.43 -5.54 6.65
C LEU A 297 22.74 -5.92 8.09
N ASP A 298 21.82 -5.64 9.02
CA ASP A 298 21.94 -6.03 10.43
C ASP A 298 21.07 -7.27 10.70
N CYS A 299 21.71 -8.33 11.19
CA CYS A 299 21.10 -9.63 11.44
C CYS A 299 21.28 -10.02 12.91
N LEU A 300 20.20 -10.35 13.62
CA LEU A 300 20.25 -10.98 14.94
C LEU A 300 20.41 -12.49 14.77
N VAL A 301 21.07 -13.16 15.70
CA VAL A 301 21.05 -14.63 15.81
C VAL A 301 20.36 -14.97 17.13
N ASP A 302 19.34 -15.83 17.07
CA ASP A 302 18.66 -16.29 18.28
C ASP A 302 19.37 -17.51 18.92
N ASP A 303 18.94 -17.89 20.11
CA ASP A 303 19.48 -19.01 20.90
C ASP A 303 19.39 -20.38 20.21
N THR A 304 18.58 -20.51 19.15
CA THR A 304 18.52 -21.70 18.28
C THR A 304 19.44 -21.61 17.06
N LEU A 305 20.29 -20.56 17.02
CA LEU A 305 21.12 -20.17 15.88
C LEU A 305 20.33 -19.86 14.61
N LYS A 306 19.09 -19.40 14.73
CA LYS A 306 18.34 -18.92 13.58
C LYS A 306 18.67 -17.44 13.34
N PRO A 307 19.08 -17.07 12.12
CA PRO A 307 19.32 -15.67 11.77
C PRO A 307 18.01 -14.94 11.49
N TRP A 308 17.92 -13.70 11.97
CA TRP A 308 16.79 -12.80 11.77
C TRP A 308 17.25 -11.46 11.21
N ILE A 309 16.67 -11.02 10.09
CA ILE A 309 16.94 -9.69 9.56
C ILE A 309 16.26 -8.62 10.43
N LEU A 310 17.01 -7.58 10.78
CA LEU A 310 16.49 -6.44 11.54
C LEU A 310 16.26 -5.22 10.66
N GLU A 311 17.25 -4.87 9.83
CA GLU A 311 17.21 -3.74 8.90
C GLU A 311 18.31 -3.82 7.83
N CYS A 312 18.12 -3.12 6.72
CA CYS A 312 19.16 -2.82 5.74
C CYS A 312 19.49 -1.33 5.79
N ASN A 313 20.76 -1.00 6.01
CA ASN A 313 21.22 0.38 6.07
C ASN A 313 21.69 0.84 4.69
N LEU A 314 21.09 1.93 4.20
CA LEU A 314 21.60 2.70 3.06
C LEU A 314 22.94 3.35 3.42
N SER A 315 23.93 3.21 2.53
CA SER A 315 25.29 3.74 2.73
C SER A 315 25.83 3.33 4.12
N PRO A 316 26.22 2.08 4.39
CA PRO A 316 26.71 1.69 5.71
C PRO A 316 27.88 2.58 6.18
N SER A 317 27.98 2.84 7.50
CA SER A 317 29.09 3.65 8.04
C SER A 317 30.44 2.98 7.76
N LEU A 318 31.34 3.75 7.13
CA LEU A 318 32.73 3.42 6.86
C LEU A 318 33.71 4.07 7.87
N GLY A 319 33.25 4.97 8.74
CA GLY A 319 34.07 5.52 9.84
C GLY A 319 34.41 4.46 10.88
N ILE A 320 35.49 4.67 11.64
CA ILE A 320 35.95 3.72 12.67
C ILE A 320 35.32 4.10 14.01
N CYS A 321 34.53 3.19 14.59
CA CYS A 321 33.77 3.44 15.80
C CYS A 321 34.41 2.81 17.04
N ALA A 322 35.04 1.64 16.90
CA ALA A 322 35.68 0.95 18.02
C ALA A 322 37.06 1.55 18.31
N ALA A 323 37.48 1.51 19.59
CA ALA A 323 38.85 1.85 19.96
C ALA A 323 39.84 0.85 19.32
N PRO A 324 41.11 1.22 19.06
CA PRO A 324 42.07 0.35 18.38
C PRO A 324 42.18 -1.06 19.00
N GLU A 325 42.16 -1.14 20.32
CA GLU A 325 42.24 -2.36 21.13
C GLU A 325 40.93 -3.17 21.18
N SER A 326 39.77 -2.53 21.00
CA SER A 326 38.44 -3.17 21.05
C SER A 326 37.86 -3.52 19.67
N GLY A 327 38.68 -3.46 18.63
CA GLY A 327 38.31 -3.86 17.27
C GLY A 327 38.54 -2.79 16.20
N GLY A 328 38.90 -1.56 16.55
CA GLY A 328 39.05 -0.45 15.61
C GLY A 328 40.07 -0.68 14.49
N ARG A 329 41.21 -1.32 14.80
CA ARG A 329 42.22 -1.66 13.76
C ARG A 329 41.70 -2.67 12.75
N VAL A 330 40.91 -3.63 13.23
CA VAL A 330 40.30 -4.65 12.38
C VAL A 330 39.15 -4.04 11.58
N GLU A 331 38.36 -3.16 12.21
CA GLU A 331 37.32 -2.39 11.55
C GLU A 331 37.88 -1.60 10.36
N GLU A 332 39.01 -0.93 10.56
CA GLU A 332 39.72 -0.19 9.53
C GLU A 332 40.20 -1.09 8.39
N ALA A 333 40.83 -2.21 8.71
CA ALA A 333 41.33 -3.15 7.70
C ALA A 333 40.19 -3.77 6.86
N VAL A 334 39.09 -4.19 7.51
CA VAL A 334 37.94 -4.80 6.84
C VAL A 334 37.22 -3.80 5.94
N LYS A 335 36.98 -2.57 6.42
CA LYS A 335 36.30 -1.53 5.62
C LYS A 335 37.16 -1.02 4.47
N GLY A 336 38.46 -0.86 4.67
CA GLY A 336 39.39 -0.52 3.60
C GLY A 336 39.46 -1.62 2.54
N GLY A 337 39.49 -2.89 2.96
CA GLY A 337 39.40 -4.04 2.04
C GLY A 337 38.09 -4.05 1.25
N LEU A 338 36.95 -3.87 1.94
CA LEU A 338 35.61 -3.84 1.34
C LEU A 338 35.51 -2.84 0.19
N VAL A 339 35.97 -1.60 0.41
CA VAL A 339 35.88 -0.54 -0.60
C VAL A 339 36.83 -0.78 -1.77
N ARG A 340 38.07 -1.23 -1.52
CA ARG A 340 39.02 -1.58 -2.59
C ARG A 340 38.50 -2.72 -3.47
N ASP A 341 37.96 -3.76 -2.85
CA ASP A 341 37.40 -4.91 -3.56
C ASP A 341 36.14 -4.50 -4.35
N LEU A 342 35.30 -3.60 -3.80
CA LEU A 342 34.13 -3.07 -4.49
C LEU A 342 34.54 -2.29 -5.75
N VAL A 343 35.50 -1.36 -5.63
CA VAL A 343 36.00 -0.55 -6.74
C VAL A 343 36.53 -1.45 -7.87
N THR A 344 37.21 -2.53 -7.49
CA THR A 344 37.79 -3.52 -8.41
C THR A 344 36.71 -4.41 -9.06
N LEU A 345 35.75 -4.90 -8.28
CA LEU A 345 34.65 -5.74 -8.75
C LEU A 345 33.81 -5.00 -9.80
N ILE A 346 33.34 -3.79 -9.46
CA ILE A 346 32.55 -2.93 -10.35
C ILE A 346 33.33 -2.48 -11.59
N ASP A 347 34.67 -2.52 -11.51
CA ASP A 347 35.59 -2.02 -12.55
C ASP A 347 35.40 -0.53 -12.82
N ILE A 348 35.31 0.29 -11.77
CA ILE A 348 35.16 1.75 -11.89
C ILE A 348 36.27 2.36 -12.78
N PRO A 349 37.57 2.00 -12.60
CA PRO A 349 38.64 2.46 -13.48
C PRO A 349 38.49 2.03 -14.94
N GLY A 350 38.17 0.76 -15.22
CA GLY A 350 38.07 0.24 -16.59
C GLY A 350 36.84 0.73 -17.33
N ARG A 351 35.69 0.86 -16.67
CA ARG A 351 34.46 1.41 -17.25
C ARG A 351 34.65 2.86 -17.70
N ALA A 352 35.27 3.70 -16.88
CA ALA A 352 35.56 5.08 -17.27
C ALA A 352 36.58 5.16 -18.41
N ALA A 353 37.50 4.20 -18.53
CA ALA A 353 38.47 4.13 -19.63
C ALA A 353 37.81 3.90 -21.00
N ARG A 354 36.74 3.10 -21.04
CA ARG A 354 36.01 2.77 -22.28
C ARG A 354 35.31 3.96 -22.93
N LYS A 355 35.10 5.05 -22.17
CA LYS A 355 34.62 6.35 -22.67
C LYS A 355 35.52 6.92 -23.78
N VAL A 356 36.81 6.56 -23.80
CA VAL A 356 37.81 7.06 -24.76
C VAL A 356 37.87 6.21 -26.04
N SER A 357 37.30 5.00 -26.05
CA SER A 357 37.49 4.03 -27.14
C SER A 357 36.28 3.77 -28.03
N THR A 358 35.08 4.24 -27.71
CA THR A 358 33.85 3.89 -28.48
C THR A 358 32.74 4.91 -28.26
N GLU A 359 32.50 5.78 -29.25
CA GLU A 359 31.24 6.55 -29.43
C GLU A 359 30.18 5.76 -30.23
N ALA A 360 30.38 4.47 -30.48
CA ALA A 360 29.44 3.65 -31.25
C ALA A 360 29.27 2.27 -30.62
N ALA A 361 28.27 2.11 -29.74
CA ALA A 361 27.64 0.82 -29.45
C ALA A 361 26.22 1.12 -28.98
N SER A 362 25.29 1.08 -29.93
CA SER A 362 23.85 1.22 -29.78
C SER A 362 23.26 0.11 -28.90
N GLU A 363 22.02 0.34 -28.44
CA GLU A 363 21.16 -0.57 -27.67
C GLU A 363 20.78 -1.89 -28.39
N GLU A 364 21.46 -2.22 -29.49
CA GLU A 364 21.23 -3.40 -30.34
C GLU A 364 22.03 -4.64 -29.90
N ALA A 365 22.94 -4.52 -28.93
CA ALA A 365 23.75 -5.65 -28.45
C ALA A 365 22.96 -6.73 -27.66
N ASP A 366 21.79 -6.39 -27.11
CA ASP A 366 20.90 -7.34 -26.41
C ASP A 366 20.13 -8.28 -27.36
N GLN A 367 20.25 -8.07 -28.68
CA GLN A 367 19.44 -8.70 -29.72
C GLN A 367 20.23 -9.67 -30.62
N ALA A 368 21.55 -9.81 -30.40
CA ALA A 368 22.40 -10.65 -31.25
C ALA A 368 22.44 -12.13 -30.80
N PRO A 369 22.53 -13.10 -31.74
CA PRO A 369 22.89 -14.48 -31.42
C PRO A 369 24.26 -14.47 -30.71
N GLY A 370 24.26 -14.82 -29.41
CA GLY A 370 25.44 -14.72 -28.53
C GLY A 370 25.24 -13.89 -27.26
N ALA A 371 24.10 -13.21 -27.09
CA ALA A 371 23.81 -12.38 -25.89
C ALA A 371 23.96 -13.15 -24.56
N ALA A 372 23.53 -14.41 -24.49
CA ALA A 372 23.71 -15.24 -23.29
C ALA A 372 25.19 -15.50 -22.96
N ALA A 373 26.02 -15.76 -23.98
CA ALA A 373 27.46 -15.95 -23.79
C ALA A 373 28.15 -14.65 -23.34
N ALA A 374 27.72 -13.50 -23.84
CA ALA A 374 28.20 -12.20 -23.40
C ALA A 374 27.85 -11.92 -21.94
N LEU A 375 26.61 -12.18 -21.51
CA LEU A 375 26.19 -12.05 -20.11
C LEU A 375 27.01 -12.94 -19.17
N VAL A 376 27.25 -14.20 -19.57
CA VAL A 376 28.09 -15.14 -18.81
C VAL A 376 29.53 -14.64 -18.72
N ALA A 377 30.12 -14.22 -19.85
CA ALA A 377 31.49 -13.71 -19.87
C ALA A 377 31.65 -12.46 -18.97
N GLU A 378 30.66 -11.55 -19.00
CA GLU A 378 30.66 -10.38 -18.13
C GLU A 378 30.56 -10.78 -16.64
N ALA A 379 29.65 -11.68 -16.29
CA ALA A 379 29.46 -12.13 -14.92
C ALA A 379 30.66 -12.92 -14.38
N GLU A 380 31.34 -13.72 -15.20
CA GLU A 380 32.56 -14.44 -14.81
C GLU A 380 33.76 -13.50 -14.71
N ALA A 381 33.89 -12.51 -15.59
CA ALA A 381 34.91 -11.47 -15.46
C ALA A 381 34.72 -10.64 -14.17
N GLU A 382 33.47 -10.29 -13.84
CA GLU A 382 33.13 -9.64 -12.57
C GLU A 382 33.47 -10.51 -11.37
N ARG A 383 33.09 -11.79 -11.39
CA ARG A 383 33.43 -12.76 -10.34
C ARG A 383 34.94 -12.91 -10.16
N ALA A 384 35.73 -12.91 -11.23
CA ALA A 384 37.18 -12.99 -11.17
C ALA A 384 37.83 -11.78 -10.46
N ARG A 385 37.16 -10.63 -10.45
CA ARG A 385 37.59 -9.40 -9.77
C ARG A 385 36.99 -9.23 -8.37
N ALA A 386 36.25 -10.22 -7.87
CA ALA A 386 35.39 -10.02 -6.71
C ALA A 386 36.15 -9.83 -5.38
N GLY A 387 37.43 -10.21 -5.30
CA GLY A 387 38.19 -10.10 -4.06
C GLY A 387 37.52 -10.87 -2.92
N GLY A 388 37.23 -10.19 -1.80
CA GLY A 388 36.50 -10.73 -0.67
C GLY A 388 34.99 -10.89 -0.86
N PHE A 389 34.42 -10.44 -1.98
CA PHE A 389 33.01 -10.65 -2.31
C PHE A 389 32.75 -12.04 -2.88
N ARG A 390 31.66 -12.66 -2.41
CA ARG A 390 31.19 -13.95 -2.91
C ARG A 390 29.82 -13.77 -3.57
N ARG A 391 29.68 -14.23 -4.82
CA ARG A 391 28.43 -14.14 -5.58
C ARG A 391 27.36 -15.02 -4.93
N LEU A 392 26.22 -14.42 -4.58
CA LEU A 392 25.02 -15.09 -4.10
C LEU A 392 24.01 -15.30 -5.22
N LEU A 393 23.81 -14.27 -6.05
CA LEU A 393 22.91 -14.32 -7.20
C LEU A 393 23.65 -13.90 -8.48
N PRO A 394 23.44 -14.61 -9.60
CA PRO A 394 22.76 -15.91 -9.69
C PRO A 394 23.48 -16.98 -8.86
N ALA A 395 22.68 -17.83 -8.21
CA ALA A 395 23.20 -18.90 -7.37
C ALA A 395 23.81 -20.02 -8.21
N VAL A 396 24.67 -20.83 -7.60
CA VAL A 396 25.23 -22.04 -8.25
C VAL A 396 24.12 -23.00 -8.66
N ASP A 397 23.07 -23.11 -7.83
CA ASP A 397 21.82 -23.76 -8.18
C ASP A 397 20.71 -22.70 -8.29
N PRO A 398 20.40 -22.19 -9.49
CA PRO A 398 19.40 -21.14 -9.64
C PRO A 398 17.98 -21.57 -9.24
N GLU A 399 17.66 -22.86 -9.39
CA GLU A 399 16.32 -23.42 -9.17
C GLU A 399 15.81 -23.18 -7.75
N CYS A 400 16.72 -23.14 -6.77
CA CYS A 400 16.35 -22.87 -5.38
C CYS A 400 15.84 -21.45 -5.14
N TYR A 401 16.02 -20.50 -6.07
CA TYR A 401 15.55 -19.12 -5.96
C TYR A 401 14.48 -18.71 -6.99
N LEU A 402 14.34 -19.44 -8.11
CA LEU A 402 13.39 -19.08 -9.19
C LEU A 402 11.94 -18.85 -8.71
N PRO A 403 11.37 -19.70 -7.81
CA PRO A 403 10.00 -19.50 -7.31
C PRO A 403 9.81 -18.18 -6.53
N TYR A 404 10.88 -17.61 -6.00
CA TYR A 404 10.85 -16.38 -5.21
C TYR A 404 10.88 -15.10 -6.03
N PHE A 405 11.14 -15.18 -7.34
CA PHE A 405 10.86 -14.06 -8.22
C PHE A 405 9.36 -13.95 -8.48
N THR A 406 8.85 -12.75 -8.76
CA THR A 406 7.48 -12.62 -9.30
C THR A 406 7.39 -13.33 -10.64
N LEU A 407 8.32 -12.98 -11.55
CA LEU A 407 8.79 -13.78 -12.67
C LEU A 407 10.21 -13.27 -12.96
N PRO A 408 11.25 -14.11 -13.10
CA PRO A 408 12.59 -13.60 -13.42
C PRO A 408 12.58 -12.90 -14.78
N SER A 409 13.40 -11.86 -14.95
CA SER A 409 13.56 -11.24 -16.27
C SER A 409 14.22 -12.23 -17.23
N LEU A 410 14.03 -12.03 -18.52
CA LEU A 410 14.66 -12.90 -19.52
C LEU A 410 16.19 -12.87 -19.41
N ALA A 411 16.78 -11.71 -19.08
CA ALA A 411 18.21 -11.58 -18.83
C ALA A 411 18.66 -12.38 -17.59
N ASP A 412 17.90 -12.34 -16.49
CA ASP A 412 18.19 -13.13 -15.28
C ASP A 412 18.23 -14.61 -15.62
N ARG A 413 17.22 -15.07 -16.37
CA ARG A 413 17.07 -16.46 -16.76
C ARG A 413 18.20 -16.92 -17.68
N ARG A 414 18.50 -16.15 -18.74
CA ARG A 414 19.59 -16.46 -19.68
C ARG A 414 20.95 -16.53 -18.97
N LEU A 415 21.22 -15.59 -18.06
CA LEU A 415 22.45 -15.62 -17.28
C LEU A 415 22.50 -16.85 -16.38
N ALA A 416 21.41 -17.18 -15.70
CA ALA A 416 21.32 -18.34 -14.82
C ALA A 416 21.51 -19.67 -15.58
N GLU A 417 20.85 -19.84 -16.73
CA GLU A 417 21.02 -21.01 -17.62
C GLU A 417 22.45 -21.12 -18.14
N GLY A 418 23.01 -20.00 -18.60
CA GLY A 418 24.38 -19.95 -19.12
C GLY A 418 25.44 -20.27 -18.07
N LEU A 419 25.27 -19.81 -16.83
CA LEU A 419 26.18 -20.13 -15.71
C LEU A 419 26.01 -21.57 -15.21
N ALA A 420 24.77 -22.08 -15.19
CA ALA A 420 24.49 -23.46 -14.78
C ALA A 420 24.85 -24.49 -15.85
N GLY A 421 25.02 -24.06 -17.11
CA GLY A 421 25.30 -24.94 -18.25
C GLY A 421 24.14 -25.86 -18.62
N ARG A 422 22.91 -25.53 -18.20
CA ARG A 422 21.69 -26.32 -18.42
C ARG A 422 20.47 -25.41 -18.56
N SER A 423 19.47 -25.87 -19.31
CA SER A 423 18.16 -25.23 -19.36
C SER A 423 17.46 -25.33 -18.01
N LEU A 424 16.82 -24.25 -17.57
CA LEU A 424 16.05 -24.23 -16.33
C LEU A 424 14.59 -24.66 -16.60
N PRO A 425 13.85 -25.15 -15.60
CA PRO A 425 12.43 -25.43 -15.74
C PRO A 425 11.65 -24.19 -16.20
N ALA A 426 10.73 -24.35 -17.14
CA ALA A 426 9.84 -23.27 -17.54
C ALA A 426 8.88 -22.93 -16.38
N PRO A 427 8.72 -21.65 -16.00
CA PRO A 427 7.77 -21.29 -14.97
C PRO A 427 6.36 -21.54 -15.50
N ARG A 428 5.57 -22.30 -14.75
CA ARG A 428 4.12 -22.38 -15.00
C ARG A 428 3.47 -21.13 -14.43
N ILE A 429 2.51 -20.58 -15.15
CA ILE A 429 1.84 -19.35 -14.76
C ILE A 429 0.37 -19.65 -14.47
N ALA A 430 -0.17 -19.02 -13.44
CA ALA A 430 -1.57 -19.15 -13.05
C ALA A 430 -2.19 -17.77 -12.81
N ARG A 431 -3.51 -17.70 -12.92
CA ARG A 431 -4.32 -16.53 -12.56
C ARG A 431 -4.12 -16.20 -11.08
N ARG A 432 -4.01 -14.91 -10.74
CA ARG A 432 -3.89 -14.44 -9.36
C ARG A 432 -5.04 -13.49 -9.02
N HIS A 433 -6.14 -14.04 -8.50
CA HIS A 433 -7.33 -13.27 -8.11
C HIS A 433 -7.93 -12.44 -9.26
N VAL A 434 -7.93 -13.00 -10.47
CA VAL A 434 -8.52 -12.38 -11.66
C VAL A 434 -9.71 -13.18 -12.13
N SER A 435 -10.83 -12.49 -12.38
CA SER A 435 -12.01 -13.04 -13.07
C SER A 435 -12.02 -12.59 -14.53
N GLU A 436 -12.30 -13.51 -15.43
CA GLU A 436 -12.45 -13.24 -16.86
C GLU A 436 -13.90 -12.84 -17.17
N ILE A 437 -14.08 -11.77 -17.93
CA ILE A 437 -15.37 -11.32 -18.42
C ILE A 437 -15.27 -11.33 -19.94
N VAL A 438 -16.16 -12.10 -20.59
CA VAL A 438 -16.21 -12.21 -22.05
C VAL A 438 -17.52 -11.61 -22.54
N ASP A 439 -17.43 -10.65 -23.46
CA ASP A 439 -18.56 -9.99 -24.10
C ASP A 439 -18.30 -9.84 -25.60
N GLU A 440 -19.22 -10.29 -26.46
CA GLU A 440 -19.17 -10.14 -27.93
C GLU A 440 -17.76 -10.31 -28.54
N GLU A 441 -17.07 -11.40 -28.20
CA GLU A 441 -15.70 -11.76 -28.66
C GLU A 441 -14.53 -10.98 -28.02
N ARG A 442 -14.76 -10.18 -26.97
CA ARG A 442 -13.72 -9.43 -26.27
C ARG A 442 -13.52 -9.92 -24.85
N LEU A 443 -12.25 -10.10 -24.47
CA LEU A 443 -11.83 -10.44 -23.11
C LEU A 443 -11.59 -9.18 -22.29
N ALA A 444 -12.12 -9.14 -21.07
CA ALA A 444 -11.73 -8.21 -20.03
C ALA A 444 -11.34 -8.98 -18.75
N LEU A 445 -10.35 -8.47 -18.04
CA LEU A 445 -9.78 -9.07 -16.84
C LEU A 445 -10.11 -8.19 -15.64
N TYR A 446 -10.83 -8.73 -14.66
CA TYR A 446 -11.17 -8.02 -13.43
C TYR A 446 -10.31 -8.48 -12.26
N ASP A 447 -9.46 -7.60 -11.73
CA ASP A 447 -8.67 -7.87 -10.52
C ASP A 447 -9.59 -7.80 -9.29
N THR A 448 -9.97 -8.97 -8.76
CA THR A 448 -10.87 -9.11 -7.60
C THR A 448 -10.29 -8.61 -6.28
N ARG A 449 -9.00 -8.25 -6.23
CA ARG A 449 -8.37 -7.61 -5.06
C ARG A 449 -8.27 -6.10 -5.19
N ARG A 450 -7.97 -5.57 -6.38
CA ARG A 450 -7.78 -4.12 -6.60
C ARG A 450 -8.99 -3.38 -7.17
N GLY A 451 -9.78 -4.07 -7.97
CA GLY A 451 -11.06 -3.55 -8.49
C GLY A 451 -10.90 -2.96 -9.87
N ASP A 452 -9.72 -3.17 -10.44
CA ASP A 452 -9.34 -2.67 -11.74
C ASP A 452 -9.84 -3.62 -12.82
N LEU A 453 -10.41 -3.04 -13.87
CA LEU A 453 -10.77 -3.75 -15.08
C LEU A 453 -9.71 -3.47 -16.14
N TYR A 454 -9.00 -4.51 -16.57
CA TYR A 454 -8.03 -4.45 -17.64
C TYR A 454 -8.61 -5.04 -18.93
N ARG A 455 -8.48 -4.32 -20.04
CA ARG A 455 -8.96 -4.75 -21.36
C ARG A 455 -7.77 -5.02 -22.27
N PRO A 456 -7.29 -6.28 -22.36
CA PRO A 456 -6.21 -6.63 -23.29
C PRO A 456 -6.62 -6.35 -24.74
N ASN A 457 -5.63 -6.03 -25.59
CA ASN A 457 -5.80 -6.11 -27.04
C ASN A 457 -5.79 -7.59 -27.49
N ASP A 458 -6.11 -7.88 -28.75
CA ASP A 458 -6.30 -9.25 -29.24
C ASP A 458 -5.07 -10.15 -29.02
N THR A 459 -3.86 -9.63 -29.31
CA THR A 459 -2.60 -10.35 -29.07
C THR A 459 -2.41 -10.67 -27.59
N ALA A 460 -2.64 -9.70 -26.71
CA ALA A 460 -2.56 -9.90 -25.27
C ALA A 460 -3.65 -10.87 -24.79
N ALA A 461 -4.87 -10.77 -25.28
CA ALA A 461 -5.95 -11.69 -24.92
C ALA A 461 -5.56 -13.14 -25.25
N LEU A 462 -4.97 -13.38 -26.42
CA LEU A 462 -4.47 -14.71 -26.80
C LEU A 462 -3.30 -15.17 -25.90
N ILE A 463 -2.33 -14.30 -25.60
CA ILE A 463 -1.24 -14.62 -24.64
C ILE A 463 -1.82 -15.03 -23.28
N TRP A 464 -2.80 -14.28 -22.78
CA TRP A 464 -3.45 -14.54 -21.51
C TRP A 464 -4.14 -15.91 -21.49
N LEU A 465 -4.96 -16.20 -22.50
CA LEU A 465 -5.70 -17.46 -22.59
C LEU A 465 -4.74 -18.65 -22.62
N LEU A 466 -3.76 -18.63 -23.53
CA LEU A 466 -2.79 -19.74 -23.66
C LEU A 466 -1.94 -19.92 -22.40
N ALA A 467 -1.48 -18.83 -21.77
CA ALA A 467 -0.68 -18.92 -20.55
C ALA A 467 -1.49 -19.46 -19.36
N THR A 468 -2.76 -19.08 -19.24
CA THR A 468 -3.63 -19.52 -18.13
C THR A 468 -4.20 -20.94 -18.33
N GLU A 469 -4.21 -21.44 -19.57
CA GLU A 469 -4.41 -22.85 -19.90
C GLU A 469 -3.17 -23.72 -19.62
N GLY A 470 -2.05 -23.09 -19.23
CA GLY A 470 -0.83 -23.77 -18.81
C GLY A 470 0.13 -24.14 -19.94
N LEU A 471 -0.03 -23.55 -21.13
CA LEU A 471 0.95 -23.68 -22.20
C LEU A 471 2.26 -23.01 -21.81
N ASP A 472 3.37 -23.58 -22.25
CA ASP A 472 4.69 -22.99 -22.07
C ASP A 472 4.94 -21.85 -23.07
N LEU A 473 6.02 -21.11 -22.85
CA LEU A 473 6.39 -19.96 -23.66
C LEU A 473 6.56 -20.31 -25.15
N ASP A 474 7.14 -21.47 -25.44
CA ASP A 474 7.45 -21.89 -26.80
C ASP A 474 6.16 -22.20 -27.58
N ALA A 475 5.22 -22.89 -26.94
CA ALA A 475 3.89 -23.15 -27.51
C ALA A 475 3.07 -21.86 -27.72
N ILE A 476 3.15 -20.89 -26.79
CA ILE A 476 2.48 -19.58 -26.96
C ILE A 476 3.06 -18.83 -28.17
N VAL A 477 4.39 -18.84 -28.33
CA VAL A 477 5.07 -18.19 -29.46
C VAL A 477 4.68 -18.83 -30.78
N GLU A 478 4.61 -20.16 -30.85
CA GLU A 478 4.21 -20.90 -32.05
C GLU A 478 2.74 -20.62 -32.44
N ALA A 479 1.83 -20.56 -31.45
CA ALA A 479 0.43 -20.22 -31.67
C ALA A 479 0.27 -18.79 -32.22
N LEU A 480 1.01 -17.82 -31.65
CA LEU A 480 1.01 -16.44 -32.13
C LEU A 480 1.59 -16.30 -33.55
N ALA A 481 2.70 -16.98 -33.83
CA ALA A 481 3.32 -16.98 -35.16
C ALA A 481 2.36 -17.55 -36.22
N SER A 482 1.67 -18.64 -35.87
CA SER A 482 0.67 -19.28 -36.73
C SER A 482 -0.55 -18.38 -36.98
N ALA A 483 -1.04 -17.70 -35.94
CA ALA A 483 -2.15 -16.74 -36.05
C ALA A 483 -1.81 -15.55 -36.96
N THR A 484 -0.54 -15.10 -36.96
CA THR A 484 -0.09 -14.02 -37.86
C THR A 484 0.13 -14.47 -39.31
N ALA A 485 0.45 -15.75 -39.56
CA ALA A 485 0.70 -16.27 -40.90
C ALA A 485 -0.59 -16.56 -41.70
N GLY A 486 -1.72 -16.79 -41.04
CA GLY A 486 -3.00 -17.13 -41.67
C GLY A 486 -3.76 -15.96 -42.32
N GLY A 487 -3.24 -14.72 -42.26
CA GLY A 487 -3.91 -13.50 -42.74
C GLY A 487 -3.32 -12.86 -43.99
N GLU A 488 -2.16 -13.30 -44.48
CA GLU A 488 -1.51 -12.71 -45.66
C GLU A 488 -1.51 -13.71 -46.84
N GLU A 489 -2.40 -13.49 -47.81
CA GLU A 489 -2.24 -14.05 -49.15
C GLU A 489 -0.89 -13.58 -49.74
N GLU A 490 -0.03 -14.55 -50.06
CA GLU A 490 1.16 -14.49 -50.93
C GLU A 490 1.79 -13.10 -51.15
N ARG A 491 2.80 -12.75 -50.33
CA ARG A 491 3.88 -11.83 -50.73
C ARG A 491 5.24 -12.51 -50.58
N PRO A 492 6.05 -12.65 -51.66
CA PRO A 492 7.32 -13.39 -51.62
C PRO A 492 8.47 -12.74 -50.81
N ASP A 493 8.29 -11.57 -50.20
CA ASP A 493 9.39 -10.80 -49.60
C ASP A 493 9.19 -10.40 -48.12
N ALA A 494 8.19 -10.95 -47.42
CA ALA A 494 8.03 -10.71 -45.98
C ALA A 494 8.99 -11.60 -45.18
N HIS A 495 10.05 -11.01 -44.63
CA HIS A 495 10.98 -11.68 -43.70
C HIS A 495 10.19 -12.42 -42.61
N GLY A 496 10.39 -13.73 -42.53
CA GLY A 496 9.68 -14.62 -41.61
C GLY A 496 9.69 -14.07 -40.18
N THR A 497 8.56 -14.24 -39.49
CA THR A 497 8.33 -13.78 -38.12
C THR A 497 9.54 -14.13 -37.24
N ASP A 498 10.24 -13.13 -36.73
CA ASP A 498 11.36 -13.34 -35.81
C ASP A 498 10.83 -13.94 -34.49
N HIS A 499 10.93 -15.26 -34.37
CA HIS A 499 10.45 -16.02 -33.22
C HIS A 499 11.12 -15.56 -31.92
N GLU A 500 12.36 -15.05 -31.98
CA GLU A 500 13.06 -14.56 -30.79
C GLU A 500 12.50 -13.22 -30.30
N SER A 501 12.19 -12.31 -31.24
CA SER A 501 11.46 -11.07 -30.93
C SER A 501 10.08 -11.35 -30.36
N LEU A 502 9.35 -12.33 -30.91
CA LEU A 502 8.05 -12.75 -30.40
C LEU A 502 8.16 -13.36 -28.99
N ARG A 503 9.12 -14.27 -28.77
CA ARG A 503 9.44 -14.85 -27.45
C ARG A 503 9.69 -13.78 -26.41
N ARG A 504 10.49 -12.77 -26.75
CA ARG A 504 10.77 -11.63 -25.88
C ARG A 504 9.52 -10.85 -25.52
N LYS A 505 8.67 -10.52 -26.51
CA LYS A 505 7.42 -9.79 -26.29
C LYS A 505 6.48 -10.56 -25.36
N VAL A 506 6.28 -11.85 -25.61
CA VAL A 506 5.45 -12.72 -24.76
C VAL A 506 5.98 -12.74 -23.33
N TRP A 507 7.29 -12.95 -23.15
CA TRP A 507 7.88 -12.97 -21.81
C TRP A 507 7.72 -11.63 -21.07
N LEU A 508 7.91 -10.50 -21.76
CA LEU A 508 7.72 -9.18 -21.18
C LEU A 508 6.27 -8.96 -20.74
N THR A 509 5.30 -9.34 -21.59
CA THR A 509 3.86 -9.27 -21.24
C THR A 509 3.54 -10.12 -20.00
N LEU A 510 4.01 -11.37 -19.95
CA LEU A 510 3.81 -12.24 -18.79
C LEU A 510 4.48 -11.69 -17.53
N HIS A 511 5.70 -11.16 -17.66
CA HIS A 511 6.45 -10.54 -16.59
C HIS A 511 5.71 -9.33 -16.01
N ASP A 512 5.18 -8.46 -16.87
CA ASP A 512 4.44 -7.27 -16.46
C ASP A 512 3.11 -7.63 -15.79
N TRP A 513 2.40 -8.66 -16.25
CA TRP A 513 1.19 -9.14 -15.57
C TRP A 513 1.46 -9.83 -14.24
N CYS A 514 2.58 -10.55 -14.13
CA CYS A 514 3.00 -11.10 -12.84
C CYS A 514 3.32 -9.97 -11.86
N ARG A 515 4.08 -8.95 -12.30
CA ARG A 515 4.42 -7.76 -11.49
C ARG A 515 3.18 -6.93 -11.13
N GLY A 516 2.26 -6.78 -12.07
CA GLY A 516 0.97 -6.13 -11.88
C GLY A 516 0.06 -6.88 -10.92
N GLY A 517 0.32 -8.17 -10.68
CA GLY A 517 -0.43 -9.02 -9.76
C GLY A 517 -1.64 -9.70 -10.40
N LEU A 518 -1.77 -9.66 -11.73
CA LEU A 518 -2.81 -10.38 -12.49
C LEU A 518 -2.47 -11.88 -12.63
N LEU A 519 -1.17 -12.17 -12.78
CA LEU A 519 -0.63 -13.52 -12.85
C LEU A 519 0.31 -13.81 -11.67
N ARG A 520 0.60 -15.09 -11.44
CA ARG A 520 1.65 -15.57 -10.54
C ARG A 520 2.31 -16.83 -11.09
N GLN A 521 3.52 -17.12 -10.63
CA GLN A 521 4.07 -18.46 -10.80
C GLN A 521 3.21 -19.48 -10.05
N ALA A 522 2.80 -20.53 -10.76
CA ALA A 522 2.00 -21.62 -10.23
C ALA A 522 2.86 -22.51 -9.32
N GLY A 523 2.29 -22.97 -8.22
CA GLY A 523 2.92 -23.91 -7.30
C GLY A 523 2.22 -25.27 -7.28
N GLU A 524 2.63 -26.13 -6.35
CA GLU A 524 2.08 -27.49 -6.24
C GLU A 524 0.58 -27.51 -5.93
N ARG A 525 0.05 -26.49 -5.24
CA ARG A 525 -1.40 -26.34 -5.02
C ARG A 525 -2.17 -26.23 -6.33
N ASP A 526 -1.61 -25.55 -7.33
CA ASP A 526 -2.26 -25.33 -8.61
C ASP A 526 -2.20 -26.58 -9.51
N ALA A 527 -1.23 -27.47 -9.28
CA ALA A 527 -1.12 -28.73 -10.01
C ALA A 527 -2.19 -29.75 -9.58
N ALA A 528 -2.77 -29.59 -8.38
CA ALA A 528 -3.89 -30.41 -7.91
C ALA A 528 -5.25 -29.99 -8.51
N ASP A 529 -5.34 -28.77 -9.08
CA ASP A 529 -6.60 -28.11 -9.45
C ASP A 529 -6.80 -27.88 -10.96
N ALA A 530 -6.26 -28.73 -11.85
CA ALA A 530 -6.49 -28.58 -13.31
C ALA A 530 -6.80 -29.91 -14.05
N PRO A 531 -7.77 -29.94 -14.99
CA PRO A 531 -9.13 -29.42 -14.94
C PRO A 531 -10.12 -30.56 -14.57
N ALA A 532 -10.94 -30.33 -13.56
CA ALA A 532 -12.28 -30.89 -13.49
C ALA A 532 -13.24 -29.71 -13.34
N ALA A 533 -14.39 -29.83 -14.00
CA ALA A 533 -15.48 -28.87 -13.94
C ALA A 533 -15.74 -28.35 -12.51
N GLU A 534 -16.19 -27.09 -12.45
CA GLU A 534 -16.80 -26.42 -11.29
C GLU A 534 -16.93 -27.30 -10.04
N ALA A 535 -16.03 -27.07 -9.08
CA ALA A 535 -16.20 -27.54 -7.72
C ALA A 535 -15.69 -26.47 -6.77
N ASP A 536 -16.66 -25.80 -6.15
CA ASP A 536 -16.54 -25.11 -4.87
C ASP A 536 -15.53 -25.82 -3.96
N THR A 537 -14.46 -25.12 -3.60
CA THR A 537 -13.67 -25.49 -2.41
C THR A 537 -13.72 -24.33 -1.43
N PRO A 538 -14.22 -24.54 -0.20
CA PRO A 538 -14.57 -23.46 0.69
C PRO A 538 -13.33 -22.81 1.32
N ALA A 539 -13.39 -21.49 1.44
CA ALA A 539 -12.57 -20.71 2.37
C ALA A 539 -12.76 -21.21 3.81
N PRO A 540 -11.80 -20.99 4.73
CA PRO A 540 -11.91 -21.51 6.08
C PRO A 540 -13.16 -20.96 6.77
N GLU A 541 -14.18 -21.80 6.88
CA GLU A 541 -15.36 -21.55 7.68
C GLU A 541 -14.96 -21.62 9.16
N THR A 542 -14.82 -20.47 9.78
CA THR A 542 -15.50 -20.36 11.08
C THR A 542 -16.98 -20.37 10.72
N PRO A 543 -17.83 -21.26 11.28
CA PRO A 543 -19.26 -21.24 11.01
C PRO A 543 -19.83 -19.99 11.67
N SER A 544 -19.73 -18.87 10.98
CA SER A 544 -20.49 -17.68 11.32
C SER A 544 -21.90 -17.94 10.82
N VAL A 545 -22.73 -18.53 11.69
CA VAL A 545 -24.17 -18.68 11.48
C VAL A 545 -24.70 -17.36 10.93
N GLU A 546 -25.13 -17.34 9.67
CA GLU A 546 -25.77 -16.17 9.07
C GLU A 546 -26.97 -15.80 9.95
N ARG A 547 -26.94 -14.59 10.50
CA ARG A 547 -28.07 -14.08 11.29
C ARG A 547 -28.99 -13.30 10.37
N LEU A 548 -30.27 -13.60 10.45
CA LEU A 548 -31.31 -12.89 9.71
C LEU A 548 -31.86 -11.74 10.53
N PHE A 549 -32.02 -10.61 9.85
CA PHE A 549 -32.64 -9.41 10.39
C PHE A 549 -33.76 -8.94 9.46
N ALA A 550 -34.85 -8.47 10.05
CA ALA A 550 -35.83 -7.65 9.37
C ALA A 550 -35.32 -6.21 9.37
N LEU A 551 -35.13 -5.66 8.18
CA LEU A 551 -34.80 -4.27 7.96
C LEU A 551 -36.02 -3.53 7.44
N ARG A 552 -36.46 -2.48 8.14
CA ARG A 552 -37.67 -1.71 7.80
C ARG A 552 -37.35 -0.28 7.38
N LEU A 553 -37.86 0.13 6.22
CA LEU A 553 -37.75 1.51 5.73
C LEU A 553 -38.98 1.91 4.89
N ALA A 554 -39.53 3.10 5.13
CA ALA A 554 -40.64 3.67 4.34
C ALA A 554 -41.88 2.76 4.18
N GLY A 555 -42.18 1.94 5.19
CA GLY A 555 -43.28 0.96 5.16
C GLY A 555 -42.97 -0.34 4.42
N GLN A 556 -41.76 -0.50 3.88
CA GLN A 556 -41.26 -1.73 3.28
C GLN A 556 -40.33 -2.49 4.25
N GLU A 557 -40.23 -3.80 4.05
CA GLU A 557 -39.46 -4.70 4.90
C GLU A 557 -38.62 -5.66 4.03
N TRP A 558 -37.35 -5.82 4.39
CA TRP A 558 -36.39 -6.70 3.73
C TRP A 558 -35.84 -7.72 4.72
N ALA A 559 -35.54 -8.92 4.23
CA ALA A 559 -34.75 -9.90 4.98
C ALA A 559 -33.26 -9.68 4.69
N LEU A 560 -32.50 -9.23 5.68
CA LEU A 560 -31.06 -9.00 5.59
C LEU A 560 -30.30 -10.14 6.28
N SER A 561 -29.51 -10.91 5.54
CA SER A 561 -28.57 -11.89 6.10
C SER A 561 -27.19 -11.26 6.32
N VAL A 562 -26.61 -11.48 7.51
CA VAL A 562 -25.29 -10.97 7.87
C VAL A 562 -24.53 -12.02 8.65
N ALA A 563 -23.36 -12.42 8.15
CA ALA A 563 -22.50 -13.42 8.78
C ALA A 563 -21.52 -12.80 9.80
N SER A 564 -21.10 -11.53 9.62
CA SER A 564 -20.02 -10.92 10.40
C SER A 564 -20.54 -10.17 11.65
N PRO A 565 -20.12 -10.51 12.89
CA PRO A 565 -20.52 -9.78 14.10
C PRO A 565 -20.14 -8.28 14.09
N PRO A 566 -18.95 -7.86 13.60
CA PRO A 566 -18.64 -6.44 13.39
C PRO A 566 -19.59 -5.74 12.41
N ALA A 567 -20.00 -6.42 11.33
CA ALA A 567 -20.98 -5.86 10.40
C ALA A 567 -22.36 -5.71 11.06
N ILE A 568 -22.78 -6.70 11.85
CA ILE A 568 -24.03 -6.62 12.63
C ILE A 568 -23.99 -5.43 13.58
N ALA A 569 -22.92 -5.27 14.37
CA ALA A 569 -22.79 -4.15 15.30
C ALA A 569 -22.85 -2.79 14.58
N ARG A 570 -22.20 -2.70 13.41
CA ARG A 570 -22.21 -1.48 12.60
C ARG A 570 -23.58 -1.17 12.00
N LEU A 571 -24.25 -2.19 11.47
CA LEU A 571 -25.60 -2.05 10.92
C LEU A 571 -26.60 -1.73 12.02
N ALA A 572 -26.48 -2.32 13.21
CA ALA A 572 -27.29 -1.99 14.37
C ALA A 572 -27.06 -0.53 14.83
N ALA A 573 -25.82 -0.03 14.80
CA ALA A 573 -25.53 1.37 15.09
C ALA A 573 -26.13 2.33 14.06
N GLY A 574 -26.16 1.94 12.77
CA GLY A 574 -26.75 2.74 11.70
C GLY A 574 -28.28 2.71 11.70
N PHE A 575 -28.88 1.52 11.73
CA PHE A 575 -30.32 1.34 11.54
C PHE A 575 -31.11 1.29 12.86
N GLY A 576 -30.45 1.12 14.01
CA GLY A 576 -31.08 1.14 15.32
C GLY A 576 -32.25 0.16 15.43
N THR A 577 -33.41 0.65 15.87
CA THR A 577 -34.65 -0.13 16.04
C THR A 577 -35.26 -0.62 14.72
N ARG A 578 -34.74 -0.20 13.57
CA ARG A 578 -35.20 -0.64 12.24
C ARG A 578 -34.59 -1.96 11.81
N LEU A 579 -33.55 -2.42 12.50
CA LEU A 579 -32.90 -3.70 12.28
C LEU A 579 -33.25 -4.61 13.46
N THR A 580 -34.14 -5.57 13.25
CA THR A 580 -34.61 -6.48 14.30
C THR A 580 -34.33 -7.93 13.92
N PRO A 581 -33.98 -8.83 14.85
CA PRO A 581 -33.80 -10.25 14.54
C PRO A 581 -35.05 -10.84 13.87
N LEU A 582 -34.86 -11.68 12.86
CA LEU A 582 -35.93 -12.28 12.07
C LEU A 582 -35.81 -13.81 12.08
N ALA A 583 -36.93 -14.52 12.18
CA ALA A 583 -36.97 -15.97 12.07
C ALA A 583 -36.99 -16.44 10.59
N ASP A 584 -36.33 -17.56 10.32
CA ASP A 584 -36.12 -18.11 8.96
C ASP A 584 -37.42 -18.29 8.16
N GLU A 585 -38.52 -18.70 8.82
CA GLU A 585 -39.82 -18.94 8.18
C GLU A 585 -40.40 -17.66 7.53
N VAL A 586 -40.19 -16.50 8.16
CA VAL A 586 -40.71 -15.21 7.68
C VAL A 586 -39.80 -14.62 6.59
N ALA A 587 -38.50 -14.88 6.68
CA ALA A 587 -37.50 -14.38 5.73
C ALA A 587 -37.68 -14.92 4.29
N SER A 588 -38.38 -16.04 4.10
CA SER A 588 -38.69 -16.58 2.77
C SER A 588 -39.74 -15.77 2.00
N ARG A 589 -40.48 -14.88 2.68
CA ARG A 589 -41.57 -14.07 2.10
C ARG A 589 -41.19 -12.61 1.84
N LEU A 590 -39.95 -12.23 2.14
CA LEU A 590 -39.44 -10.87 2.03
C LEU A 590 -38.33 -10.78 0.97
N PRO A 591 -38.16 -9.63 0.29
CA PRO A 591 -37.00 -9.40 -0.58
C PRO A 591 -35.68 -9.57 0.20
N ARG A 592 -34.71 -10.29 -0.39
CA ARG A 592 -33.49 -10.74 0.31
C ARG A 592 -32.28 -9.89 -0.02
N LEU A 593 -31.68 -9.33 1.03
CA LEU A 593 -30.38 -8.66 0.98
C LEU A 593 -29.35 -9.47 1.76
N ARG A 594 -28.10 -9.47 1.31
CA ARG A 594 -27.00 -10.20 1.95
C ARG A 594 -25.79 -9.30 2.11
N VAL A 595 -25.18 -9.34 3.30
CA VAL A 595 -23.86 -8.78 3.54
C VAL A 595 -22.86 -9.92 3.60
N LEU A 596 -22.04 -10.00 2.56
CA LEU A 596 -21.03 -11.04 2.39
C LEU A 596 -19.68 -10.52 2.86
N ARG A 597 -18.88 -11.37 3.48
CA ARG A 597 -17.49 -11.05 3.83
C ARG A 597 -16.60 -11.35 2.62
N GLU A 598 -15.84 -10.35 2.20
CA GLU A 598 -14.83 -10.51 1.14
C GLU A 598 -13.44 -10.51 1.74
N THR A 599 -12.45 -10.94 0.96
CA THR A 599 -11.02 -10.89 1.31
C THR A 599 -10.58 -9.46 1.62
N VAL A 600 -11.22 -8.47 0.99
CA VAL A 600 -10.96 -7.03 1.17
C VAL A 600 -12.26 -6.31 1.54
N GLY A 601 -12.77 -6.57 2.75
CA GLY A 601 -13.93 -5.87 3.30
C GLY A 601 -15.24 -6.65 3.16
N TYR A 602 -16.27 -6.02 2.59
CA TYR A 602 -17.63 -6.55 2.53
C TYR A 602 -18.30 -6.26 1.19
N ALA A 603 -19.19 -7.15 0.80
CA ALA A 603 -20.12 -6.96 -0.31
C ALA A 603 -21.56 -6.86 0.16
N LEU A 604 -22.35 -6.05 -0.54
CA LEU A 604 -23.80 -6.03 -0.44
C LEU A 604 -24.36 -6.67 -1.71
N ALA A 605 -25.24 -7.66 -1.56
CA ALA A 605 -25.89 -8.35 -2.66
C ALA A 605 -27.41 -8.42 -2.44
N ASP A 606 -28.15 -8.53 -3.54
CA ASP A 606 -29.58 -8.77 -3.59
C ASP A 606 -29.82 -10.04 -4.41
N ALA A 607 -30.31 -11.10 -3.76
CA ALA A 607 -30.48 -12.46 -4.29
C ALA A 607 -29.31 -12.96 -5.17
N ASP A 608 -29.30 -12.62 -6.45
CA ASP A 608 -28.34 -13.06 -7.47
C ASP A 608 -27.49 -11.92 -8.06
N ARG A 609 -27.64 -10.68 -7.58
CA ARG A 609 -26.94 -9.49 -8.08
C ARG A 609 -26.08 -8.85 -7.00
N LEU A 610 -24.79 -8.71 -7.27
CA LEU A 610 -23.88 -7.89 -6.45
C LEU A 610 -24.24 -6.41 -6.61
N LEU A 611 -24.58 -5.75 -5.51
CA LEU A 611 -24.97 -4.33 -5.49
C LEU A 611 -23.76 -3.41 -5.26
N ALA A 612 -22.84 -3.84 -4.40
CA ALA A 612 -21.58 -3.14 -4.11
C ALA A 612 -20.58 -4.13 -3.49
N SER A 613 -19.28 -3.94 -3.75
CA SER A 613 -18.18 -4.77 -3.21
C SER A 613 -17.09 -3.90 -2.60
N ARG A 614 -16.16 -4.52 -1.87
CA ARG A 614 -15.00 -3.87 -1.21
C ARG A 614 -15.38 -2.76 -0.24
N LEU A 615 -16.57 -2.87 0.34
CA LEU A 615 -17.03 -1.92 1.34
C LEU A 615 -16.23 -2.14 2.63
N THR A 616 -15.68 -1.08 3.17
CA THR A 616 -15.23 -1.08 4.57
C THR A 616 -16.45 -1.22 5.50
N LEU A 617 -16.23 -1.58 6.78
CA LEU A 617 -17.31 -1.56 7.78
C LEU A 617 -18.04 -0.21 7.80
N ALA A 618 -17.31 0.90 7.67
CA ALA A 618 -17.90 2.25 7.68
C ALA A 618 -18.82 2.51 6.48
N GLN A 619 -18.57 1.85 5.35
CA GLN A 619 -19.34 2.05 4.13
C GLN A 619 -20.57 1.13 4.03
N LEU A 620 -20.71 0.11 4.88
CA LEU A 620 -21.84 -0.82 4.84
C LEU A 620 -23.20 -0.14 5.02
N ALA A 621 -23.38 0.63 6.11
CA ALA A 621 -24.65 1.29 6.38
C ALA A 621 -24.98 2.38 5.33
N PRO A 622 -24.02 3.23 4.90
CA PRO A 622 -24.25 4.16 3.79
C PRO A 622 -24.63 3.47 2.48
N ALA A 623 -23.89 2.44 2.04
CA ALA A 623 -24.16 1.75 0.78
C ALA A 623 -25.54 1.07 0.79
N LEU A 624 -25.89 0.41 1.89
CA LEU A 624 -27.20 -0.19 2.08
C LEU A 624 -28.31 0.87 2.09
N THR A 625 -28.09 2.01 2.75
CA THR A 625 -29.06 3.13 2.76
C THR A 625 -29.31 3.65 1.36
N THR A 626 -28.27 3.92 0.57
CA THR A 626 -28.40 4.38 -0.81
C THR A 626 -29.18 3.38 -1.68
N HIS A 627 -28.92 2.09 -1.52
CA HIS A 627 -29.67 1.05 -2.24
C HIS A 627 -31.16 1.08 -1.89
N LEU A 628 -31.50 1.12 -0.60
CA LEU A 628 -32.89 1.12 -0.14
C LEU A 628 -33.64 2.38 -0.59
N LEU A 629 -32.98 3.55 -0.55
CA LEU A 629 -33.58 4.80 -1.02
C LEU A 629 -33.97 4.75 -2.50
N ARG A 630 -33.15 4.11 -3.34
CA ARG A 630 -33.47 3.90 -4.77
C ARG A 630 -34.63 2.93 -4.97
N ARG A 631 -34.81 1.95 -4.09
CA ARG A 631 -35.91 0.97 -4.14
C ARG A 631 -37.27 1.57 -3.74
N VAL A 632 -37.27 2.55 -2.83
CA VAL A 632 -38.52 3.19 -2.35
C VAL A 632 -38.94 4.43 -3.14
N ALA A 633 -38.08 4.89 -4.06
CA ALA A 633 -38.32 6.00 -4.98
C ALA A 633 -39.00 5.52 -6.28
N SER A 634 -39.87 6.36 -6.82
CA SER A 634 -40.47 6.19 -8.15
C SER A 634 -40.60 7.54 -8.86
N PRO A 635 -40.83 7.58 -10.19
CA PRO A 635 -40.96 8.84 -10.93
C PRO A 635 -42.03 9.78 -10.36
N ASP A 636 -43.20 9.25 -9.96
CA ASP A 636 -44.27 10.05 -9.36
C ASP A 636 -44.04 10.38 -7.88
N ARG A 637 -43.16 9.63 -7.21
CA ARG A 637 -42.86 9.77 -5.78
C ARG A 637 -41.36 9.78 -5.53
N PRO A 638 -40.64 10.83 -5.95
CA PRO A 638 -39.20 10.90 -5.81
C PRO A 638 -38.79 11.02 -4.34
N VAL A 639 -37.56 10.59 -4.06
CA VAL A 639 -36.94 10.73 -2.75
C VAL A 639 -35.84 11.78 -2.82
N ILE A 640 -35.85 12.73 -1.90
CA ILE A 640 -34.74 13.66 -1.70
C ILE A 640 -33.86 13.13 -0.55
N ASP A 641 -32.64 12.75 -0.89
CA ASP A 641 -31.64 12.27 0.07
C ASP A 641 -30.83 13.42 0.68
N ALA A 642 -31.47 14.14 1.61
CA ALA A 642 -30.87 15.24 2.34
C ALA A 642 -31.32 15.29 3.81
N PRO A 643 -30.57 15.98 4.69
CA PRO A 643 -31.02 16.30 6.03
C PRO A 643 -32.35 17.07 6.05
N LEU A 644 -33.19 16.70 7.00
CA LEU A 644 -34.52 17.25 7.24
C LEU A 644 -34.65 17.53 8.74
N LEU A 645 -35.10 18.73 9.11
CA LEU A 645 -35.46 19.05 10.48
C LEU A 645 -36.98 19.08 10.59
N VAL A 646 -37.55 18.17 11.39
CA VAL A 646 -38.99 18.08 11.62
C VAL A 646 -39.35 18.76 12.93
N MET A 647 -40.20 19.76 12.85
CA MET A 647 -40.64 20.57 13.98
C MET A 647 -41.77 19.89 14.76
N PRO A 648 -42.01 20.27 16.04
CA PRO A 648 -43.09 19.69 16.84
C PRO A 648 -44.51 19.90 16.27
N ASP A 649 -44.70 20.90 15.40
CA ASP A 649 -45.95 21.24 14.73
C ASP A 649 -46.12 20.56 13.35
N GLU A 650 -45.30 19.53 13.08
CA GLU A 650 -45.28 18.78 11.80
C GLU A 650 -44.86 19.61 10.57
N THR A 651 -44.31 20.82 10.78
CA THR A 651 -43.59 21.55 9.72
C THR A 651 -42.16 21.02 9.59
N ALA A 652 -41.54 21.20 8.42
CA ALA A 652 -40.17 20.76 8.22
C ALA A 652 -39.33 21.68 7.33
N VAL A 653 -38.03 21.65 7.58
CA VAL A 653 -37.01 22.41 6.83
C VAL A 653 -36.00 21.43 6.22
N LEU A 654 -35.77 21.54 4.92
CA LEU A 654 -34.78 20.75 4.19
C LEU A 654 -33.43 21.46 4.19
N CYS A 655 -32.33 20.74 4.38
CA CYS A 655 -30.98 21.33 4.40
C CYS A 655 -30.08 20.66 3.36
N LEU A 656 -29.77 21.36 2.27
CA LEU A 656 -28.98 20.89 1.13
C LEU A 656 -27.48 21.26 1.27
N LEU A 657 -26.91 21.10 2.45
CA LEU A 657 -25.49 21.42 2.70
C LEU A 657 -24.57 20.20 2.52
N PRO A 658 -23.31 20.43 2.07
CA PRO A 658 -22.28 19.39 2.02
C PRO A 658 -22.05 18.72 3.38
N GLU A 659 -21.59 17.46 3.37
CA GLU A 659 -21.21 16.76 4.60
C GLU A 659 -20.02 17.43 5.28
N GLY A 660 -20.04 17.58 6.60
CA GLY A 660 -18.90 18.15 7.34
C GLY A 660 -19.27 18.97 8.58
N ALA A 661 -18.26 19.61 9.16
CA ALA A 661 -18.40 20.46 10.34
C ALA A 661 -19.42 21.60 10.17
N PRO A 662 -19.50 22.30 9.02
CA PRO A 662 -20.49 23.36 8.82
C PRO A 662 -21.95 22.86 8.93
N ARG A 663 -22.26 21.72 8.30
CA ARG A 663 -23.58 21.07 8.37
C ARG A 663 -23.94 20.68 9.80
N ARG A 664 -23.00 20.10 10.55
CA ARG A 664 -23.18 19.77 11.97
C ARG A 664 -23.54 20.98 12.82
N ARG A 665 -22.78 22.08 12.66
CA ARG A 665 -23.01 23.33 13.38
C ARG A 665 -24.39 23.91 13.05
N LEU A 666 -24.79 23.92 11.77
CA LEU A 666 -26.10 24.44 11.39
C LEU A 666 -27.24 23.60 12.00
N LEU A 667 -27.18 22.27 11.88
CA LEU A 667 -28.21 21.39 12.44
C LEU A 667 -28.33 21.54 13.96
N ALA A 668 -27.21 21.70 14.66
CA ALA A 668 -27.20 21.98 16.10
C ALA A 668 -27.88 23.31 16.43
N ARG A 669 -27.52 24.40 15.73
CA ARG A 669 -28.11 25.74 15.93
C ARG A 669 -29.60 25.80 15.57
N LEU A 670 -30.01 25.13 14.50
CA LEU A 670 -31.41 25.00 14.11
C LEU A 670 -32.24 24.25 15.16
N ARG A 671 -31.66 23.21 15.77
CA ARG A 671 -32.30 22.48 16.86
C ARG A 671 -32.43 23.33 18.12
N GLU A 672 -31.40 24.10 18.47
CA GLU A 672 -31.47 25.07 19.57
C GLU A 672 -32.53 26.14 19.32
N ALA A 673 -32.65 26.61 18.08
CA ALA A 673 -33.58 27.66 17.69
C ALA A 673 -35.04 27.21 17.66
N GLY A 674 -35.31 25.98 17.18
CA GLY A 674 -36.67 25.51 16.88
C GLY A 674 -37.14 24.28 17.66
N GLY A 675 -36.27 23.58 18.38
CA GLY A 675 -36.62 22.35 19.09
C GLY A 675 -37.00 21.17 18.17
N GLY A 676 -36.71 21.26 16.86
CA GLY A 676 -37.03 20.24 15.88
C GLY A 676 -36.13 18.99 15.99
N ARG A 677 -36.64 17.85 15.52
CA ARG A 677 -35.91 16.59 15.44
C ARG A 677 -35.20 16.47 14.08
N PRO A 678 -33.87 16.35 14.05
CA PRO A 678 -33.14 16.16 12.82
C PRO A 678 -33.26 14.70 12.33
N THR A 679 -33.38 14.54 11.03
CA THR A 679 -33.45 13.26 10.32
C THR A 679 -32.88 13.40 8.91
N ARG A 680 -32.81 12.32 8.14
CA ARG A 680 -32.44 12.31 6.73
C ARG A 680 -33.53 11.64 5.88
N GLY A 681 -33.63 12.08 4.62
CA GLY A 681 -34.45 11.47 3.59
C GLY A 681 -35.92 11.86 3.68
N VAL A 682 -36.46 12.36 2.58
CA VAL A 682 -37.88 12.70 2.47
C VAL A 682 -38.43 12.21 1.13
N ARG A 683 -39.62 11.60 1.14
CA ARG A 683 -40.34 11.17 -0.06
C ARG A 683 -41.44 12.19 -0.38
N LEU A 684 -41.46 12.67 -1.61
CA LEU A 684 -42.48 13.58 -2.11
C LEU A 684 -43.56 12.82 -2.89
N ASP A 685 -44.74 13.40 -2.98
CA ASP A 685 -45.76 13.03 -3.97
C ASP A 685 -45.85 14.20 -4.96
N LEU A 686 -45.51 14.00 -6.23
CA LEU A 686 -45.52 15.10 -7.21
C LEU A 686 -46.93 15.64 -7.48
N ALA A 687 -47.98 14.91 -7.12
CA ALA A 687 -49.36 15.40 -7.20
C ALA A 687 -49.74 16.33 -6.03
N ASP A 688 -49.07 16.21 -4.88
CA ASP A 688 -49.24 17.06 -3.70
C ASP A 688 -47.90 17.24 -2.96
N PRO A 689 -46.94 17.98 -3.55
CA PRO A 689 -45.58 18.05 -3.03
C PRO A 689 -45.47 18.85 -1.73
N ALA A 690 -46.52 19.59 -1.35
CA ALA A 690 -46.60 20.28 -0.07
C ALA A 690 -46.61 19.30 1.12
N ARG A 691 -47.13 18.08 0.91
CA ARG A 691 -47.16 17.02 1.93
C ARG A 691 -46.08 15.99 1.65
N ALA A 692 -45.09 15.94 2.52
CA ALA A 692 -43.92 15.10 2.37
C ALA A 692 -43.86 14.01 3.43
N GLU A 693 -43.28 12.85 3.11
CA GLU A 693 -43.15 11.72 4.03
C GLU A 693 -41.70 11.60 4.51
N PRO A 694 -41.39 11.88 5.80
CA PRO A 694 -40.05 11.67 6.34
C PRO A 694 -39.67 10.19 6.36
N LEU A 695 -38.47 9.86 5.89
CA LEU A 695 -37.96 8.47 5.91
C LEU A 695 -37.25 8.11 7.23
N ASP A 696 -37.10 9.09 8.12
CA ASP A 696 -36.55 8.97 9.47
C ASP A 696 -35.11 8.37 9.52
N LEU A 697 -34.32 8.53 8.44
CA LEU A 697 -32.97 7.94 8.36
C LEU A 697 -31.97 8.64 9.30
N PRO A 698 -30.97 7.92 9.81
CA PRO A 698 -29.92 8.50 10.65
C PRO A 698 -29.08 9.53 9.88
N LEU A 699 -28.64 10.56 10.58
CA LEU A 699 -27.60 11.47 10.11
C LEU A 699 -26.24 10.96 10.64
N ALA A 700 -25.29 10.66 9.76
CA ALA A 700 -23.95 10.18 10.13
C ALA A 700 -23.22 11.15 11.08
N ASP A 701 -23.60 12.41 11.02
CA ASP A 701 -23.07 13.56 11.75
C ASP A 701 -23.69 13.78 13.14
N ALA A 702 -24.68 12.97 13.54
CA ALA A 702 -25.40 13.07 14.83
C ALA A 702 -24.89 12.07 15.90
N ALA A 703 -23.65 11.58 15.75
CA ALA A 703 -23.09 10.50 16.55
C ALA A 703 -22.83 10.84 18.03
N ASP A 704 -22.80 12.13 18.41
CA ASP A 704 -22.51 12.59 19.78
C ASP A 704 -23.75 12.66 20.70
N GLU A 705 -24.90 12.13 20.28
CA GLU A 705 -26.11 12.18 21.11
C GLU A 705 -26.19 11.03 22.14
N PRO A 706 -26.53 11.33 23.41
CA PRO A 706 -26.82 10.30 24.40
C PRO A 706 -28.04 9.47 23.96
N ALA A 707 -27.92 8.15 24.09
CA ALA A 707 -28.92 7.18 23.65
C ALA A 707 -30.35 7.43 24.18
N SER A 708 -30.50 8.17 25.29
CA SER A 708 -31.78 8.53 25.90
C SER A 708 -32.62 9.52 25.08
N ALA A 709 -32.02 10.30 24.17
CA ALA A 709 -32.75 11.27 23.33
C ALA A 709 -33.40 10.62 22.08
N ARG A 710 -32.98 9.41 21.70
CA ARG A 710 -33.44 8.72 20.48
C ARG A 710 -34.77 7.97 20.64
N THR A 711 -35.35 7.93 21.85
CA THR A 711 -36.36 6.92 22.23
C THR A 711 -37.78 7.42 22.56
N ALA A 712 -38.16 8.68 22.33
CA ALA A 712 -39.42 9.19 22.92
C ALA A 712 -40.61 9.50 21.99
N SER A 713 -40.48 9.52 20.65
CA SER A 713 -41.67 9.74 19.77
C SER A 713 -41.48 9.19 18.36
N ARG A 714 -42.54 8.63 17.76
CA ARG A 714 -42.56 8.12 16.38
C ARG A 714 -42.58 9.32 15.42
N MET A 715 -41.82 9.28 14.31
CA MET A 715 -41.90 10.36 13.30
C MET A 715 -43.32 10.46 12.72
N PRO A 716 -43.84 11.69 12.46
CA PRO A 716 -45.13 11.87 11.80
C PRO A 716 -45.16 11.16 10.44
N ALA A 717 -46.34 10.66 10.07
CA ALA A 717 -46.54 9.98 8.79
C ALA A 717 -46.47 10.95 7.59
N GLY A 718 -46.64 12.25 7.82
CA GLY A 718 -46.43 13.29 6.84
C GLY A 718 -46.10 14.61 7.52
N VAL A 719 -45.34 15.45 6.83
CA VAL A 719 -44.92 16.79 7.27
C VAL A 719 -45.19 17.80 6.17
N THR A 720 -45.34 19.07 6.54
CA THR A 720 -45.42 20.17 5.57
C THR A 720 -44.05 20.82 5.43
N LEU A 721 -43.41 20.67 4.28
CA LEU A 721 -42.16 21.36 3.99
C LEU A 721 -42.44 22.86 3.80
N ARG A 722 -41.71 23.72 4.52
CA ARG A 722 -41.92 25.18 4.50
C ARG A 722 -40.69 25.97 4.08
N GLY A 723 -39.50 25.37 4.12
CA GLY A 723 -38.28 26.03 3.70
C GLY A 723 -37.15 25.10 3.32
N VAL A 724 -36.21 25.64 2.56
CA VAL A 724 -34.99 24.97 2.10
C VAL A 724 -33.79 25.86 2.39
N LEU A 725 -32.80 25.30 3.07
CA LEU A 725 -31.51 25.93 3.33
C LEU A 725 -30.46 25.31 2.41
N LEU A 726 -29.73 26.15 1.67
CA LEU A 726 -28.71 25.73 0.71
C LEU A 726 -27.40 26.51 0.91
N PRO A 727 -26.24 26.01 0.44
CA PRO A 727 -24.99 26.74 0.53
C PRO A 727 -25.06 28.03 -0.29
N GLY A 728 -24.59 29.14 0.27
CA GLY A 728 -24.36 30.38 -0.48
C GLY A 728 -23.06 30.29 -1.28
N GLY A 729 -23.05 30.81 -2.51
CA GLY A 729 -21.82 30.92 -3.29
C GLY A 729 -20.77 31.83 -2.62
N GLU A 730 -19.54 31.86 -3.15
CA GLU A 730 -18.38 32.61 -2.60
C GLU A 730 -18.63 34.11 -2.36
N HIS A 731 -19.72 34.67 -2.90
CA HIS A 731 -20.09 36.08 -2.78
C HIS A 731 -21.24 36.35 -1.79
N VAL A 732 -21.85 35.32 -1.18
CA VAL A 732 -22.95 35.49 -0.22
C VAL A 732 -22.38 35.73 1.18
N GLN A 733 -22.30 37.00 1.57
CA GLN A 733 -21.83 37.41 2.90
C GLN A 733 -22.97 37.52 3.93
N GLU A 734 -24.21 37.75 3.49
CA GLU A 734 -25.36 37.86 4.39
C GLU A 734 -25.96 36.48 4.70
N PRO A 735 -26.08 36.09 5.98
CA PRO A 735 -26.70 34.83 6.35
C PRO A 735 -28.22 34.87 6.11
N LEU A 736 -28.76 33.78 5.56
CA LEU A 736 -30.19 33.60 5.22
C LEU A 736 -30.70 34.49 4.08
N ALA A 737 -29.82 34.91 3.16
CA ALA A 737 -30.21 35.64 1.96
C ALA A 737 -31.19 34.83 1.09
N PRO A 738 -32.24 35.44 0.52
CA PRO A 738 -33.22 34.74 -0.32
C PRO A 738 -32.56 34.19 -1.59
N VAL A 739 -32.93 32.97 -1.98
CA VAL A 739 -32.36 32.31 -3.17
C VAL A 739 -33.40 32.19 -4.27
N ALA A 740 -32.98 32.41 -5.51
CA ALA A 740 -33.83 32.20 -6.68
C ALA A 740 -34.21 30.71 -6.82
N MET A 741 -35.45 30.45 -7.26
CA MET A 741 -35.96 29.09 -7.43
C MET A 741 -35.06 28.23 -8.32
N LEU A 742 -34.51 28.77 -9.41
CA LEU A 742 -33.67 28.00 -10.36
C LEU A 742 -32.37 27.52 -9.72
N GLU A 743 -31.80 28.34 -8.84
CA GLU A 743 -30.59 28.01 -8.09
C GLU A 743 -30.90 26.93 -7.03
N ALA A 744 -32.02 27.06 -6.31
CA ALA A 744 -32.47 26.03 -5.37
C ALA A 744 -32.81 24.70 -6.07
N LEU A 745 -33.42 24.74 -7.25
CA LEU A 745 -33.71 23.56 -8.07
C LEU A 745 -32.41 22.89 -8.53
N GLY A 746 -31.43 23.67 -8.98
CA GLY A 746 -30.10 23.17 -9.34
C GLY A 746 -29.38 22.50 -8.17
N ALA A 747 -29.51 23.06 -6.96
CA ALA A 747 -28.96 22.46 -5.74
C ALA A 747 -29.72 21.20 -5.29
N LEU A 748 -31.02 21.10 -5.54
CA LEU A 748 -31.88 20.00 -5.09
C LEU A 748 -31.79 18.75 -6.00
N LEU A 749 -31.70 18.95 -7.32
CA LEU A 749 -31.72 17.84 -8.30
C LEU A 749 -30.65 16.75 -8.06
N PRO A 750 -29.39 17.05 -7.68
CA PRO A 750 -28.38 16.03 -7.37
C PRO A 750 -28.76 15.11 -6.19
N HIS A 751 -29.64 15.57 -5.30
CA HIS A 751 -30.13 14.81 -4.16
C HIS A 751 -31.44 14.06 -4.46
N CYS A 752 -32.02 14.23 -5.65
CA CYS A 752 -33.30 13.66 -6.03
C CYS A 752 -33.12 12.28 -6.70
N LEU A 753 -33.82 11.28 -6.16
CA LEU A 753 -33.83 9.91 -6.65
C LEU A 753 -35.23 9.59 -7.20
N ALA A 754 -35.31 9.13 -8.46
CA ALA A 754 -36.56 8.76 -9.12
C ALA A 754 -36.71 7.24 -9.36
N GLY A 755 -35.80 6.41 -8.83
CA GLY A 755 -35.82 4.94 -8.95
C GLY A 755 -34.42 4.32 -9.18
N GLU A 756 -34.35 3.07 -9.64
CA GLU A 756 -33.10 2.37 -10.00
C GLU A 756 -32.39 3.04 -11.20
N GLY A 757 -31.66 4.13 -10.93
CA GLY A 757 -30.81 4.79 -11.92
C GLY A 757 -31.54 5.73 -12.89
N GLN A 758 -32.85 5.91 -12.73
CA GLN A 758 -33.63 6.85 -13.55
C GLN A 758 -33.46 8.28 -13.05
N MET A 759 -33.32 9.21 -14.00
CA MET A 759 -33.42 10.65 -13.74
C MET A 759 -34.89 11.07 -13.74
N LEU A 760 -35.20 12.15 -13.02
CA LEU A 760 -36.53 12.74 -13.04
C LEU A 760 -36.84 13.27 -14.44
N GLU A 761 -38.01 12.92 -14.98
CA GLU A 761 -38.44 13.39 -16.29
C GLU A 761 -38.81 14.88 -16.28
N GLY A 762 -38.87 15.51 -17.45
CA GLY A 762 -39.09 16.96 -17.58
C GLY A 762 -40.33 17.47 -16.85
N HIS A 763 -41.43 16.71 -16.87
CA HIS A 763 -42.66 17.06 -16.14
C HIS A 763 -42.46 17.07 -14.61
N GLY A 764 -41.67 16.13 -14.08
CA GLY A 764 -41.35 16.06 -12.66
C GLY A 764 -40.40 17.18 -12.24
N VAL A 765 -39.46 17.57 -13.09
CA VAL A 765 -38.57 18.72 -12.83
C VAL A 765 -39.37 20.02 -12.76
N THR A 766 -40.36 20.20 -13.65
CA THR A 766 -41.29 21.34 -13.59
C THR A 766 -42.10 21.34 -12.29
N ALA A 767 -42.68 20.19 -11.91
CA ALA A 767 -43.44 20.07 -10.67
C ALA A 767 -42.61 20.41 -9.41
N LEU A 768 -41.33 20.00 -9.38
CA LEU A 768 -40.42 20.39 -8.29
C LEU A 768 -40.09 21.88 -8.29
N GLY A 769 -39.94 22.51 -9.46
CA GLY A 769 -39.74 23.96 -9.56
C GLY A 769 -40.94 24.77 -9.05
N ASP A 770 -42.14 24.37 -9.46
CA ASP A 770 -43.39 24.99 -9.01
C ASP A 770 -43.55 24.84 -7.49
N TRP A 771 -43.24 23.66 -6.95
CA TRP A 771 -43.24 23.42 -5.51
C TRP A 771 -42.20 24.26 -4.76
N LEU A 772 -40.95 24.33 -5.23
CA LEU A 772 -39.90 25.16 -4.61
C LEU A 772 -40.29 26.64 -4.54
N SER A 773 -41.06 27.12 -5.53
CA SER A 773 -41.58 28.49 -5.54
C SER A 773 -42.56 28.78 -4.41
N THR A 774 -43.09 27.76 -3.73
CA THR A 774 -43.97 27.89 -2.56
C THR A 774 -43.23 27.91 -1.21
N LEU A 775 -41.91 27.65 -1.21
CA LEU A 775 -41.10 27.52 -0.01
C LEU A 775 -40.25 28.76 0.27
N ALA A 776 -39.86 28.95 1.53
CA ALA A 776 -38.81 29.89 1.89
C ALA A 776 -37.44 29.33 1.52
N LEU A 777 -36.81 29.89 0.49
CA LEU A 777 -35.49 29.48 -0.02
C LEU A 777 -34.42 30.44 0.52
N SER A 778 -33.45 29.95 1.28
CA SER A 778 -32.42 30.80 1.90
C SER A 778 -31.02 30.20 1.85
N ALA A 779 -30.02 31.05 1.60
CA ALA A 779 -28.62 30.67 1.51
C ALA A 779 -27.91 30.78 2.86
N ILE A 780 -27.02 29.83 3.13
CA ILE A 780 -26.13 29.81 4.30
C ILE A 780 -24.69 30.00 3.83
N PRO A 781 -23.95 31.02 4.32
CA PRO A 781 -22.55 31.22 3.98
C PRO A 781 -21.72 29.96 4.30
N THR A 782 -20.91 29.50 3.35
CA THR A 782 -19.96 28.40 3.55
C THR A 782 -18.60 28.97 3.90
N ASP A 783 -18.10 28.71 5.11
CA ASP A 783 -16.76 29.11 5.55
C ASP A 783 -15.71 28.56 4.55
N SER A 784 -14.89 29.42 3.96
CA SER A 784 -13.79 28.99 3.08
C SER A 784 -12.71 28.29 3.90
N GLU A 785 -12.24 27.14 3.41
CA GLU A 785 -11.23 26.30 4.04
C GLU A 785 -9.89 27.05 4.20
N SER A 786 -9.72 27.76 5.31
CA SER A 786 -8.42 28.24 5.81
C SER A 786 -8.38 28.16 7.34
N GLU A 787 -8.48 26.94 7.88
CA GLU A 787 -8.36 26.70 9.33
C GLU A 787 -6.94 26.94 9.90
N THR A 788 -5.99 27.48 9.14
CA THR A 788 -4.62 27.76 9.61
C THR A 788 -4.41 29.13 10.27
N GLU A 789 -5.36 30.07 10.24
CA GLU A 789 -5.16 31.41 10.86
C GLU A 789 -6.16 31.79 11.97
N ALA A 790 -7.21 31.00 12.23
CA ALA A 790 -8.28 31.36 13.18
C ALA A 790 -7.96 31.11 14.67
N THR A 791 -6.72 30.80 15.05
CA THR A 791 -6.34 30.61 16.47
C THR A 791 -5.76 31.85 17.16
N GLN A 792 -5.72 33.02 16.53
CA GLN A 792 -5.13 34.22 17.16
C GLN A 792 -6.02 35.46 17.28
N THR A 793 -7.24 35.45 16.73
CA THR A 793 -8.21 36.53 16.96
C THR A 793 -9.56 35.89 17.24
N GLY A 794 -10.17 36.23 18.38
CA GLY A 794 -11.47 35.67 18.82
C GLY A 794 -12.65 36.14 17.97
N SER A 795 -12.60 35.93 16.65
CA SER A 795 -13.69 36.17 15.72
C SER A 795 -14.57 34.93 15.66
N GLU A 796 -15.81 35.04 16.12
CA GLU A 796 -16.83 34.01 15.94
C GLU A 796 -17.01 33.68 14.45
N ALA A 797 -17.19 32.39 14.13
CA ALA A 797 -17.40 31.88 12.77
C ALA A 797 -18.59 32.56 12.07
N GLN A 798 -18.43 32.92 10.79
CA GLN A 798 -19.33 33.76 9.98
C GLN A 798 -20.71 33.16 9.61
N GLY A 799 -21.18 32.10 10.30
CA GLY A 799 -22.49 31.47 10.07
C GLY A 799 -23.64 32.09 10.89
N PRO A 800 -24.92 31.86 10.52
CA PRO A 800 -26.09 32.42 11.22
C PRO A 800 -26.15 32.01 12.70
N SER A 801 -26.48 32.93 13.59
CA SER A 801 -26.66 32.65 15.02
C SER A 801 -27.95 31.88 15.27
N SER A 802 -28.06 31.17 16.41
CA SER A 802 -29.30 30.49 16.80
C SER A 802 -30.48 31.47 16.90
N ALA A 803 -30.23 32.74 17.24
CA ALA A 803 -31.25 33.79 17.28
C ALA A 803 -31.74 34.21 15.88
N SER A 804 -30.84 34.33 14.88
CA SER A 804 -31.26 34.68 13.51
C SER A 804 -32.03 33.54 12.85
N LEU A 805 -31.65 32.29 13.12
CA LEU A 805 -32.41 31.11 12.69
C LEU A 805 -33.80 31.07 13.34
N ALA A 806 -33.90 31.33 14.65
CA ALA A 806 -35.19 31.38 15.34
C ALA A 806 -36.12 32.45 14.75
N ALA A 807 -35.59 33.64 14.45
CA ALA A 807 -36.37 34.70 13.82
C ALA A 807 -36.85 34.32 12.40
N TRP A 808 -35.96 33.72 11.60
CA TRP A 808 -36.32 33.23 10.26
C TRP A 808 -37.39 32.14 10.32
N MET A 809 -37.27 31.19 11.26
CA MET A 809 -38.26 30.13 11.48
C MET A 809 -39.61 30.70 11.93
N ALA A 810 -39.62 31.68 12.85
CA ALA A 810 -40.85 32.35 13.28
C ALA A 810 -41.54 33.10 12.14
N THR A 811 -40.78 33.59 11.16
CA THR A 811 -41.30 34.38 10.04
C THR A 811 -41.82 33.50 8.89
N HIS A 812 -41.12 32.40 8.59
CA HIS A 812 -41.34 31.63 7.36
C HIS A 812 -41.84 30.21 7.59
N ILE A 813 -41.64 29.65 8.78
CA ILE A 813 -41.91 28.23 9.08
C ILE A 813 -43.10 28.06 10.03
N ALA A 814 -43.25 28.94 11.02
CA ALA A 814 -44.36 28.88 11.97
C ALA A 814 -45.72 29.07 11.27
N PRO A 815 -46.77 28.33 11.66
CA PRO A 815 -48.09 28.48 11.08
C PRO A 815 -48.64 29.89 11.36
N GLU A 816 -49.22 30.54 10.35
CA GLU A 816 -49.95 31.79 10.53
C GLU A 816 -51.01 31.59 11.63
N ALA A 817 -50.88 32.34 12.73
CA ALA A 817 -51.92 32.39 13.74
C ALA A 817 -53.22 32.85 13.05
N GLN A 818 -54.23 31.97 12.99
CA GLN A 818 -55.55 32.31 12.49
C GLN A 818 -56.04 33.58 13.21
N VAL A 819 -55.99 34.71 12.50
CA VAL A 819 -56.64 35.94 12.95
C VAL A 819 -58.14 35.68 12.89
N SER A 820 -58.72 35.48 14.07
CA SER A 820 -60.15 35.46 14.33
C SER A 820 -60.84 36.59 13.56
N ARG A 821 -61.64 36.26 12.53
CA ARG A 821 -62.57 37.22 11.93
C ARG A 821 -63.57 37.66 13.01
N PRO A 822 -63.77 38.97 13.25
CA PRO A 822 -64.84 39.40 14.12
C PRO A 822 -66.18 39.09 13.44
N ALA A 823 -67.11 38.55 14.21
CA ALA A 823 -68.48 38.29 13.79
C ALA A 823 -69.16 39.61 13.38
N ALA A 824 -69.68 39.65 12.15
CA ALA A 824 -70.64 40.66 11.74
C ALA A 824 -71.98 40.33 12.44
N ALA A 825 -72.29 41.10 13.49
CA ALA A 825 -73.64 41.21 14.03
C ALA A 825 -74.50 42.03 13.04
N GLY A 826 -75.72 41.56 12.78
CA GLY A 826 -76.65 42.18 11.85
C GLY A 826 -77.19 43.52 12.32
N GLN A 827 -77.34 44.46 11.37
CA GLN A 827 -78.60 45.00 10.87
C GLN A 827 -78.32 45.84 9.63
#